data_AF-A0A1T0C5R7-F1
#
_entry.id   AF-A0A1T0C5R7-F1
#
_cell.length_a   1.000
_cell.length_b   1.000
_cell.length_c   1.000
_cell.angle_alpha   90.00
_cell.angle_beta   90.00
_cell.angle_gamma   90.00
#
_symmetry.space_group_name_H-M   'P 1'
#
loop_
_entity.id
_entity.type
_entity.pdbx_description
1 polymer ?
#
loop_
_entity_poly.entity_id
_entity_poly.type
_entity_poly.pdbx_seq_one_letter_code
_entity_poly.pdbx_strand_id
1 'polypeptide(L)'
;MNKTIVLAGDRNYTTQLETTIKSILYHNRDVKIYVLNQDIMPDWFRKPRKIARMLGSEIIDVKLPEQAIFQDWIKQAHISSIAYARYFIPDYIQEDTVLYLDCDLLINDKLDSLFEQGVQEHSIAAIRNVNGQGFNTGVLLINNKKWRQEKLKDRLIEQSILTTKEVEEGRFEHFNGDQTIFNQVLQDNWLELDRAYNLQVGHDVVALYNNWQEHLAFHDKPVVIHFTTYRKPWTTLIANRYRDLWWEYHDLEWSQILQHHVGEFELISPLDKEFSCLTLTNSQDLEGIEELVTALPDVVFHIAAWTDMGDKLKRLVVYDNVRLHPQIVPPVLDKLKSSADLYLDINYSHVAGTILEDMKLLEKPILSFDTIDHGNAGQLVFKKNEVSVMVRAIKDYRRDGKFLSCYEGSDFHCLTLTNSQELEKIDYLVENFPMVTFHIAAWTVMGPLLHELAKKYKNVKLYPEVKRDQFEQLKSQMDVYMDINLHNSTSEVVKEISLLNKPMLAFYTSQNGNHGQHLYSSEHPERLLQALQSLIKGETLGEPEKPIKVIGIDQTLDYVIKNKSSLVRFGDGEVNLMWGWPIPYQNHDVELANQLKHIVGLQSNEKLVVCLPDAFEDRFIFTWWATPFWKEHMNVYMDFYKELCKGSWYGSTFISRPYIDYEDKSKAKGQFEKLKSIWENRDILIVEGITSRSGVGNDLFDKAKSVKRIICPSHNAYSIVDKIQEEIIKHANGRLILCMLGPTAKVLSYNLCQMGYQVLDVGHIDSEYEWMKMGAKTKVKFSHKHTAEHNFDQDIEFIEDETYNNQIVARILE
;
A
#
# COMPACT_ATOMS: atom_id res chain seq x y z
N MET A 1 -26.92 21.13 -27.40
CA MET A 1 -26.54 22.54 -27.66
C MET A 1 -25.40 22.53 -28.68
N ASN A 2 -25.42 23.35 -29.73
CA ASN A 2 -24.31 23.35 -30.70
C ASN A 2 -23.12 24.08 -30.05
N LYS A 3 -22.04 23.35 -29.75
CA LYS A 3 -20.89 23.86 -28.99
C LYS A 3 -19.96 24.64 -29.92
N THR A 4 -19.92 25.96 -29.77
CA THR A 4 -19.11 26.84 -30.61
C THR A 4 -17.77 27.14 -29.95
N ILE A 5 -16.69 26.76 -30.62
CA ILE A 5 -15.31 26.91 -30.17
C ILE A 5 -14.58 27.88 -31.11
N VAL A 6 -13.78 28.77 -30.56
CA VAL A 6 -12.92 29.68 -31.31
C VAL A 6 -11.47 29.47 -30.91
N LEU A 7 -10.62 29.27 -31.91
CA LEU A 7 -9.17 29.23 -31.80
C LEU A 7 -8.58 30.40 -32.59
N ALA A 8 -7.41 30.89 -32.18
CA ALA A 8 -6.62 31.85 -32.95
C ALA A 8 -5.19 31.36 -33.13
N GLY A 9 -4.65 31.46 -34.34
CA GLY A 9 -3.29 31.00 -34.64
C GLY A 9 -2.77 31.52 -35.98
N ASP A 10 -1.46 31.58 -36.11
CA ASP A 10 -0.76 31.92 -37.35
C ASP A 10 -0.03 30.69 -37.92
N ARG A 11 0.59 30.83 -39.10
CA ARG A 11 1.27 29.72 -39.78
C ARG A 11 2.33 29.03 -38.93
N ASN A 12 2.99 29.74 -38.01
CA ASN A 12 4.03 29.19 -37.15
C ASN A 12 3.48 28.34 -36.00
N TYR A 13 2.18 28.46 -35.73
CA TYR A 13 1.48 27.71 -34.68
C TYR A 13 0.56 26.60 -35.25
N THR A 14 0.71 26.25 -36.53
CA THR A 14 -0.15 25.25 -37.19
C THR A 14 -0.06 23.89 -36.53
N THR A 15 1.11 23.46 -36.07
CA THR A 15 1.28 22.21 -35.32
C THR A 15 0.52 22.22 -34.01
N GLN A 16 0.62 23.28 -33.23
CA GLN A 16 -0.03 23.42 -31.92
C GLN A 16 -1.55 23.52 -32.07
N LEU A 17 -2.00 24.28 -33.08
CA LEU A 17 -3.40 24.36 -33.47
C LEU A 17 -3.94 22.99 -33.90
N GLU A 18 -3.18 22.23 -34.70
CA GLU A 18 -3.54 20.87 -35.11
C GLU A 18 -3.71 19.95 -33.90
N THR A 19 -2.73 19.91 -33.00
CA THR A 19 -2.77 19.10 -31.77
C THR A 19 -3.95 19.47 -30.89
N THR A 20 -4.23 20.77 -30.72
CA THR A 20 -5.40 21.24 -29.97
C THR A 20 -6.70 20.74 -30.59
N ILE A 21 -6.87 20.89 -31.92
CA ILE A 21 -8.08 20.42 -32.62
C ILE A 21 -8.22 18.91 -32.54
N LYS A 22 -7.12 18.14 -32.66
CA LYS A 22 -7.14 16.68 -32.47
C LYS A 22 -7.66 16.33 -31.09
N SER A 23 -7.17 16.97 -30.03
CA SER A 23 -7.65 16.73 -28.66
C SER A 23 -9.12 17.10 -28.47
N ILE A 24 -9.59 18.21 -29.05
CA ILE A 24 -11.01 18.61 -29.05
C ILE A 24 -11.87 17.51 -29.68
N LEU A 25 -11.53 17.09 -30.90
CA LEU A 25 -12.32 16.14 -31.68
C LEU A 25 -12.19 14.70 -31.19
N TYR A 26 -11.14 14.36 -30.46
CA TYR A 26 -11.02 13.08 -29.78
C TYR A 26 -12.10 12.94 -28.70
N HIS A 27 -12.31 13.96 -27.87
CA HIS A 27 -13.29 13.90 -26.77
C HIS A 27 -14.68 14.39 -27.14
N ASN A 28 -14.84 15.16 -28.23
CA ASN A 28 -16.08 15.87 -28.54
C ASN A 28 -16.54 15.66 -29.98
N ARG A 29 -17.86 15.56 -30.14
CA ARG A 29 -18.59 15.54 -31.42
C ARG A 29 -19.57 16.71 -31.48
N ASP A 30 -20.10 16.98 -32.67
CA ASP A 30 -21.11 18.01 -32.90
C ASP A 30 -20.67 19.40 -32.40
N VAL A 31 -19.40 19.73 -32.68
CA VAL A 31 -18.77 21.02 -32.34
C VAL A 31 -18.55 21.87 -33.59
N LYS A 32 -18.63 23.20 -33.43
CA LYS A 32 -18.34 24.16 -34.49
C LYS A 32 -17.09 24.96 -34.12
N ILE A 33 -15.99 24.72 -34.83
CA ILE A 33 -14.67 25.28 -34.53
C ILE A 33 -14.34 26.37 -35.55
N TYR A 34 -14.17 27.60 -35.08
CA TYR A 34 -13.68 28.72 -35.86
C TYR A 34 -12.18 28.90 -35.62
N VAL A 35 -11.41 29.12 -36.69
CA VAL A 35 -9.97 29.38 -36.62
C VAL A 35 -9.69 30.78 -37.17
N LEU A 36 -9.44 31.74 -36.29
CA LEU A 36 -9.05 33.10 -36.64
C LEU A 36 -7.57 33.11 -37.00
N ASN A 37 -7.26 33.52 -38.22
CA ASN A 37 -5.88 33.58 -38.69
C ASN A 37 -5.72 34.62 -39.81
N GLN A 38 -4.48 34.97 -40.13
CA GLN A 38 -4.16 35.82 -41.28
C GLN A 38 -3.56 34.99 -42.42
N ASP A 39 -2.66 34.05 -42.11
CA ASP A 39 -1.71 33.49 -43.06
C ASP A 39 -1.71 31.95 -43.18
N ILE A 40 -2.62 31.24 -42.49
CA ILE A 40 -2.73 29.78 -42.63
C ILE A 40 -3.27 29.41 -44.02
N MET A 41 -2.59 28.54 -44.75
CA MET A 41 -3.02 28.17 -46.09
C MET A 41 -4.34 27.36 -46.06
N PRO A 42 -5.28 27.60 -46.99
CA PRO A 42 -6.53 26.84 -47.08
C PRO A 42 -6.35 25.31 -47.17
N ASP A 43 -5.22 24.87 -47.72
CA ASP A 43 -4.89 23.45 -47.89
C ASP A 43 -4.69 22.72 -46.55
N TRP A 44 -4.18 23.42 -45.53
CA TRP A 44 -4.03 22.88 -44.19
C TRP A 44 -5.38 22.43 -43.60
N PHE A 45 -6.44 23.19 -43.88
CA PHE A 45 -7.79 22.88 -43.39
C PHE A 45 -8.45 21.67 -44.06
N ARG A 46 -7.91 21.13 -45.17
CA ARG A 46 -8.55 20.03 -45.91
C ARG A 46 -8.73 18.76 -45.07
N LYS A 47 -7.66 18.30 -44.40
CA LYS A 47 -7.67 17.07 -43.59
C LYS A 47 -8.52 17.26 -42.32
N PRO A 48 -8.32 18.31 -41.49
CA PRO A 48 -9.13 18.56 -40.30
C PRO A 48 -10.63 18.69 -40.63
N ARG A 49 -11.01 19.45 -41.67
CA ARG A 49 -12.42 19.62 -42.06
C ARG A 49 -13.07 18.30 -42.46
N LYS A 50 -12.35 17.44 -43.17
CA LYS A 50 -12.88 16.14 -43.59
C LYS A 50 -13.26 15.30 -42.37
N ILE A 51 -12.36 15.21 -41.39
CA ILE A 51 -12.58 14.42 -40.17
C ILE A 51 -13.69 15.04 -39.32
N ALA A 52 -13.65 16.37 -39.10
CA ALA A 52 -14.68 17.07 -38.35
C ALA A 52 -16.09 16.78 -38.88
N ARG A 53 -16.29 16.87 -40.22
CA ARG A 53 -17.59 16.57 -40.84
C ARG A 53 -18.08 15.15 -40.58
N MET A 54 -17.17 14.16 -40.56
CA MET A 54 -17.52 12.77 -40.27
C MET A 54 -17.99 12.58 -38.81
N LEU A 55 -17.59 13.47 -37.91
CA LEU A 55 -18.00 13.47 -36.50
C LEU A 55 -19.28 14.27 -36.23
N GLY A 56 -19.88 14.92 -37.24
CA GLY A 56 -20.96 15.89 -37.06
C GLY A 56 -20.48 17.31 -36.72
N SER A 57 -19.16 17.52 -36.74
CA SER A 57 -18.49 18.78 -36.39
C SER A 57 -18.14 19.61 -37.64
N GLU A 58 -17.81 20.88 -37.44
CA GLU A 58 -17.42 21.80 -38.51
C GLU A 58 -16.14 22.56 -38.15
N ILE A 59 -15.26 22.81 -39.13
CA ILE A 59 -14.09 23.69 -38.97
C ILE A 59 -14.15 24.81 -40.02
N ILE A 60 -14.20 26.05 -39.54
CA ILE A 60 -14.38 27.27 -40.33
C ILE A 60 -13.10 28.09 -40.29
N ASP A 61 -12.61 28.48 -41.46
CA ASP A 61 -11.44 29.35 -41.61
C ASP A 61 -11.93 30.80 -41.61
N VAL A 62 -11.48 31.58 -40.63
CA VAL A 62 -11.82 33.01 -40.50
C VAL A 62 -10.57 33.83 -40.77
N LYS A 63 -10.53 34.42 -41.97
CA LYS A 63 -9.42 35.27 -42.40
C LYS A 63 -9.57 36.69 -41.88
N LEU A 64 -8.66 37.09 -41.00
CA LEU A 64 -8.54 38.47 -40.54
C LEU A 64 -7.76 39.31 -41.57
N PRO A 65 -8.06 40.62 -41.70
CA PRO A 65 -7.36 41.51 -42.63
C PRO A 65 -5.84 41.55 -42.34
N GLU A 66 -5.00 41.57 -43.38
CA GLU A 66 -3.54 41.63 -43.25
C GLU A 66 -3.03 42.93 -42.60
N GLN A 67 -3.80 44.02 -42.62
CA GLN A 67 -3.48 45.31 -41.98
C GLN A 67 -4.29 45.54 -40.69
N ALA A 68 -4.53 44.48 -39.92
CA ALA A 68 -5.31 44.62 -38.69
C ALA A 68 -4.55 45.49 -37.66
N ILE A 69 -5.30 46.34 -36.95
CA ILE A 69 -4.81 47.39 -36.03
C ILE A 69 -3.85 46.84 -34.95
N PHE A 70 -3.93 45.56 -34.62
CA PHE A 70 -3.20 44.95 -33.51
C PHE A 70 -1.78 44.45 -33.84
N GLN A 71 -1.31 44.56 -35.09
CA GLN A 71 0.01 44.05 -35.46
C GLN A 71 1.17 44.80 -34.78
N ASP A 72 0.98 46.09 -34.49
CA ASP A 72 1.99 46.95 -33.88
C ASP A 72 1.84 47.07 -32.35
N TRP A 73 0.91 46.34 -31.73
CA TRP A 73 0.69 46.41 -30.28
C TRP A 73 1.75 45.65 -29.49
N ILE A 74 2.11 46.18 -28.33
CA ILE A 74 3.13 45.58 -27.46
C ILE A 74 2.66 44.21 -26.97
N LYS A 75 3.62 43.28 -26.87
CA LYS A 75 3.43 41.91 -26.38
C LYS A 75 4.72 41.38 -25.77
N GLN A 76 4.64 40.32 -24.98
CA GLN A 76 5.83 39.59 -24.56
C GLN A 76 6.43 38.82 -25.74
N ALA A 77 7.75 38.57 -25.71
CA ALA A 77 8.48 37.95 -26.83
C ALA A 77 7.90 36.58 -27.27
N HIS A 78 7.35 35.81 -26.33
CA HIS A 78 6.79 34.48 -26.59
C HIS A 78 5.30 34.47 -26.97
N ILE A 79 4.62 35.63 -26.97
CA ILE A 79 3.20 35.77 -27.33
C ILE A 79 3.11 36.22 -28.79
N SER A 80 2.28 35.60 -29.63
CA SER A 80 2.04 36.06 -31.02
C SER A 80 1.04 37.23 -31.05
N SER A 81 1.17 38.15 -32.01
CA SER A 81 0.18 39.24 -32.19
C SER A 81 -1.22 38.70 -32.51
N ILE A 82 -1.31 37.46 -33.00
CA ILE A 82 -2.58 36.77 -33.21
C ILE A 82 -3.37 36.55 -31.91
N ALA A 83 -2.77 36.67 -30.72
CA ALA A 83 -3.50 36.64 -29.46
C ALA A 83 -4.60 37.72 -29.39
N TYR A 84 -4.34 38.91 -29.96
CA TYR A 84 -5.32 40.00 -30.04
C TYR A 84 -6.46 39.72 -31.03
N ALA A 85 -6.37 38.69 -31.88
CA ALA A 85 -7.46 38.27 -32.77
C ALA A 85 -8.76 37.99 -32.01
N ARG A 86 -8.65 37.54 -30.74
CA ARG A 86 -9.82 37.25 -29.90
C ARG A 86 -10.71 38.46 -29.63
N TYR A 87 -10.21 39.69 -29.79
CA TYR A 87 -11.02 40.91 -29.68
C TYR A 87 -12.10 40.97 -30.78
N PHE A 88 -11.84 40.34 -31.93
CA PHE A 88 -12.68 40.41 -33.12
C PHE A 88 -13.71 39.27 -33.19
N ILE A 89 -13.77 38.39 -32.19
CA ILE A 89 -14.80 37.34 -32.08
C ILE A 89 -16.23 37.84 -32.38
N PRO A 90 -16.72 38.97 -31.81
CA PRO A 90 -18.07 39.44 -32.06
C PRO A 90 -18.34 39.91 -33.49
N ASP A 91 -17.30 40.20 -34.28
CA ASP A 91 -17.43 40.64 -35.67
C ASP A 91 -17.64 39.46 -36.64
N TYR A 92 -17.04 38.30 -36.34
CA TYR A 92 -17.00 37.15 -37.25
C TYR A 92 -17.87 35.97 -36.80
N ILE A 93 -18.17 35.86 -35.50
CA ILE A 93 -18.91 34.73 -34.92
C ILE A 93 -20.29 35.19 -34.47
N GLN A 94 -21.35 34.53 -34.96
CA GLN A 94 -22.74 34.96 -34.77
C GLN A 94 -23.38 34.35 -33.52
N GLU A 95 -22.90 33.19 -33.09
CA GLU A 95 -23.42 32.47 -31.94
C GLU A 95 -23.30 33.30 -30.65
N ASP A 96 -24.32 33.21 -29.79
CA ASP A 96 -24.44 34.04 -28.58
C ASP A 96 -23.47 33.63 -27.46
N THR A 97 -23.08 32.35 -27.44
CA THR A 97 -22.11 31.80 -26.47
C THR A 97 -20.99 31.10 -27.23
N VAL A 98 -19.75 31.41 -26.87
CA VAL A 98 -18.55 30.96 -27.59
C VAL A 98 -17.49 30.56 -26.57
N LEU A 99 -16.84 29.41 -26.74
CA LEU A 99 -15.65 29.04 -25.97
C LEU A 99 -14.40 29.40 -26.76
N TYR A 100 -13.66 30.42 -26.33
CA TYR A 100 -12.34 30.70 -26.84
C TYR A 100 -11.29 29.82 -26.15
N LEU A 101 -10.37 29.28 -26.94
CA LEU A 101 -9.23 28.48 -26.51
C LEU A 101 -7.95 29.01 -27.18
N ASP A 102 -6.86 29.12 -26.42
CA ASP A 102 -5.52 29.26 -27.01
C ASP A 102 -5.14 27.97 -27.77
N CYS A 103 -4.08 28.03 -28.58
CA CYS A 103 -3.59 26.86 -29.33
C CYS A 103 -2.48 26.06 -28.60
N ASP A 104 -2.06 26.50 -27.41
CA ASP A 104 -1.02 25.87 -26.59
C ASP A 104 -1.61 25.06 -25.41
N LEU A 105 -2.73 24.38 -25.65
CA LEU A 105 -3.47 23.58 -24.67
C LEU A 105 -3.95 22.25 -25.24
N LEU A 106 -4.46 21.38 -24.37
CA LEU A 106 -5.14 20.14 -24.73
C LEU A 106 -6.52 20.09 -24.06
N ILE A 107 -7.50 19.58 -24.80
CA ILE A 107 -8.78 19.12 -24.24
C ILE A 107 -8.63 17.66 -23.86
N ASN A 108 -8.97 17.35 -22.61
CA ASN A 108 -8.76 16.03 -22.00
C ASN A 108 -10.08 15.39 -21.51
N ASP A 109 -11.22 16.03 -21.79
CA ASP A 109 -12.54 15.48 -21.57
C ASP A 109 -13.62 16.15 -22.44
N LYS A 110 -14.87 15.69 -22.31
CA LYS A 110 -16.06 16.31 -22.86
C LYS A 110 -16.22 17.75 -22.33
N LEU A 111 -16.59 18.65 -23.23
CA LEU A 111 -16.76 20.08 -22.93
C LEU A 111 -18.18 20.44 -22.49
N ASP A 112 -19.10 19.47 -22.43
CA ASP A 112 -20.52 19.69 -22.12
C ASP A 112 -20.71 20.47 -20.82
N SER A 113 -20.09 20.00 -19.72
CA SER A 113 -20.18 20.65 -18.42
C SER A 113 -19.59 22.06 -18.40
N LEU A 114 -18.62 22.37 -19.26
CA LEU A 114 -18.05 23.72 -19.39
C LEU A 114 -19.04 24.68 -20.05
N PHE A 115 -19.69 24.25 -21.14
CA PHE A 115 -20.73 25.06 -21.79
C PHE A 115 -21.99 25.23 -20.93
N GLU A 116 -22.27 24.27 -20.05
CA GLU A 116 -23.40 24.30 -19.12
C GLU A 116 -23.23 25.26 -17.94
N GLN A 117 -22.00 25.70 -17.61
CA GLN A 117 -21.75 26.69 -16.54
C GLN A 117 -22.55 27.98 -16.76
N GLY A 118 -22.81 28.32 -18.02
CA GLY A 118 -23.50 29.55 -18.41
C GLY A 118 -22.65 30.80 -18.17
N VAL A 119 -22.95 31.86 -18.93
CA VAL A 119 -22.19 33.14 -18.90
C VAL A 119 -23.10 34.34 -18.65
N GLN A 120 -24.24 34.11 -17.99
CA GLN A 120 -25.45 34.95 -18.08
C GLN A 120 -25.19 36.46 -17.92
N GLU A 121 -24.98 36.93 -16.68
CA GLU A 121 -24.84 38.37 -16.38
C GLU A 121 -23.42 38.90 -16.69
N HIS A 122 -22.45 38.01 -16.83
CA HIS A 122 -21.04 38.35 -16.99
C HIS A 122 -20.62 38.40 -18.46
N SER A 123 -19.61 39.21 -18.80
CA SER A 123 -19.08 39.23 -20.17
C SER A 123 -18.31 37.95 -20.52
N ILE A 124 -17.69 37.31 -19.53
CA ILE A 124 -16.95 36.06 -19.68
C ILE A 124 -17.07 35.18 -18.43
N ALA A 125 -16.78 33.90 -18.59
CA ALA A 125 -16.34 33.02 -17.52
C ALA A 125 -14.93 32.52 -17.84
N ALA A 126 -14.04 32.54 -16.85
CA ALA A 126 -12.61 32.29 -17.00
C ALA A 126 -12.01 31.69 -15.72
N ILE A 127 -10.76 31.25 -15.79
CA ILE A 127 -10.07 30.61 -14.66
C ILE A 127 -9.02 31.58 -14.12
N ARG A 128 -8.90 31.65 -12.79
CA ARG A 128 -7.92 32.52 -12.12
C ARG A 128 -6.48 32.20 -12.52
N ASN A 129 -5.63 33.21 -12.63
CA ASN A 129 -4.19 33.00 -12.87
C ASN A 129 -3.53 32.30 -11.67
N VAL A 130 -2.46 31.52 -11.93
CA VAL A 130 -1.72 30.80 -10.88
C VAL A 130 -1.17 31.72 -9.79
N ASN A 131 -0.84 32.97 -10.11
CA ASN A 131 -0.36 33.96 -9.14
C ASN A 131 -1.50 34.62 -8.30
N GLY A 132 -2.75 34.20 -8.48
CA GLY A 132 -3.94 34.71 -7.78
C GLY A 132 -4.52 36.01 -8.33
N GLN A 133 -3.83 36.69 -9.25
CA GLN A 133 -4.24 38.00 -9.77
C GLN A 133 -4.99 37.88 -11.10
N GLY A 134 -6.26 38.27 -11.09
CA GLY A 134 -7.10 38.24 -12.29
C GLY A 134 -7.30 36.83 -12.86
N PHE A 135 -7.65 36.74 -14.13
CA PHE A 135 -7.89 35.49 -14.85
C PHE A 135 -6.92 35.29 -16.03
N ASN A 136 -6.73 34.03 -16.39
CA ASN A 136 -5.99 33.62 -17.57
C ASN A 136 -6.89 33.77 -18.81
N THR A 137 -6.38 34.37 -19.89
CA THR A 137 -7.20 34.58 -21.11
C THR A 137 -7.20 33.41 -22.08
N GLY A 138 -6.43 32.36 -21.84
CA GLY A 138 -6.32 31.23 -22.77
C GLY A 138 -7.52 30.30 -22.81
N VAL A 139 -8.43 30.41 -21.84
CA VAL A 139 -9.74 29.74 -21.87
C VAL A 139 -10.80 30.73 -21.42
N LEU A 140 -11.67 31.15 -22.34
CA LEU A 140 -12.75 32.10 -22.07
C LEU A 140 -14.07 31.56 -22.59
N LEU A 141 -15.02 31.31 -21.71
CA LEU A 141 -16.41 31.13 -22.11
C LEU A 141 -17.04 32.52 -22.25
N ILE A 142 -17.34 32.93 -23.47
CA ILE A 142 -17.68 34.30 -23.85
C ILE A 142 -19.20 34.44 -24.04
N ASN A 143 -19.77 35.47 -23.41
CA ASN A 143 -21.10 35.97 -23.74
C ASN A 143 -21.03 36.90 -24.96
N ASN A 144 -20.95 36.29 -26.14
CA ASN A 144 -20.70 36.99 -27.40
C ASN A 144 -21.85 37.95 -27.77
N LYS A 145 -23.08 37.64 -27.33
CA LYS A 145 -24.22 38.55 -27.45
C LYS A 145 -23.99 39.84 -26.66
N LYS A 146 -23.58 39.74 -25.40
CA LYS A 146 -23.28 40.88 -24.53
C LYS A 146 -22.07 41.66 -25.05
N TRP A 147 -21.03 40.97 -25.56
CA TRP A 147 -19.87 41.63 -26.19
C TRP A 147 -20.27 42.54 -27.36
N ARG A 148 -21.23 42.10 -28.21
CA ARG A 148 -21.80 42.94 -29.28
C ARG A 148 -22.60 44.12 -28.72
N GLN A 149 -23.47 43.88 -27.72
CA GLN A 149 -24.32 44.91 -27.12
C GLN A 149 -23.53 46.02 -26.41
N GLU A 150 -22.47 45.64 -25.69
CA GLU A 150 -21.63 46.53 -24.90
C GLU A 150 -20.42 47.07 -25.68
N LYS A 151 -20.32 46.74 -26.98
CA LYS A 151 -19.19 47.11 -27.85
C LYS A 151 -17.83 46.79 -27.22
N LEU A 152 -17.70 45.60 -26.66
CA LEU A 152 -16.53 45.25 -25.85
C LEU A 152 -15.23 45.27 -26.66
N LYS A 153 -15.28 44.90 -27.94
CA LYS A 153 -14.16 45.04 -28.87
C LYS A 153 -13.56 46.46 -28.85
N ASP A 154 -14.42 47.48 -28.97
CA ASP A 154 -13.98 48.87 -29.03
C ASP A 154 -13.33 49.29 -27.70
N ARG A 155 -13.91 48.88 -26.57
CA ARG A 155 -13.34 49.11 -25.23
C ARG A 155 -11.97 48.44 -25.04
N LEU A 156 -11.82 47.20 -25.51
CA LEU A 156 -10.55 46.48 -25.48
C LEU A 156 -9.49 47.16 -26.36
N ILE A 157 -9.85 47.64 -27.54
CA ILE A 157 -8.96 48.41 -28.43
C ILE A 157 -8.53 49.72 -27.75
N GLU A 158 -9.47 50.49 -27.22
CA GLU A 158 -9.19 51.76 -26.53
C GLU A 158 -8.24 51.56 -25.34
N GLN A 159 -8.52 50.55 -24.51
CA GLN A 159 -7.67 50.22 -23.37
C GLN A 159 -6.28 49.73 -23.81
N SER A 160 -6.19 48.91 -24.87
CA SER A 160 -4.90 48.50 -25.45
C SER A 160 -4.04 49.71 -25.83
N ILE A 161 -4.61 50.71 -26.49
CA ILE A 161 -3.88 51.92 -26.92
C ILE A 161 -3.36 52.69 -25.70
N LEU A 162 -4.20 52.88 -24.68
CA LEU A 162 -3.84 53.60 -23.45
C LEU A 162 -2.70 52.88 -22.69
N THR A 163 -2.86 51.58 -22.44
CA THR A 163 -1.89 50.81 -21.67
C THR A 163 -0.58 50.59 -22.44
N THR A 164 -0.63 50.40 -23.76
CA THR A 164 0.59 50.33 -24.59
C THR A 164 1.44 51.58 -24.41
N LYS A 165 0.82 52.77 -24.44
CA LYS A 165 1.53 54.03 -24.20
C LYS A 165 2.16 54.10 -22.81
N GLU A 166 1.48 53.63 -21.77
CA GLU A 166 2.05 53.58 -20.41
C GLU A 166 3.23 52.61 -20.30
N VAL A 167 3.19 51.50 -21.02
CA VAL A 167 4.30 50.53 -21.10
C VAL A 167 5.50 51.14 -21.80
N GLU A 168 5.32 51.84 -22.93
CA GLU A 168 6.39 52.54 -23.65
C GLU A 168 7.05 53.64 -22.82
N GLU A 169 6.24 54.33 -22.00
CA GLU A 169 6.71 55.36 -21.08
C GLU A 169 7.34 54.78 -19.80
N GLY A 170 7.44 53.44 -19.68
CA GLY A 170 8.05 52.76 -18.54
C GLY A 170 7.24 52.86 -17.24
N ARG A 171 5.94 53.18 -17.31
CA ARG A 171 5.06 53.37 -16.16
C ARG A 171 4.20 52.15 -15.82
N PHE A 172 4.41 51.04 -16.50
CA PHE A 172 3.62 49.82 -16.33
C PHE A 172 4.51 48.62 -16.05
N GLU A 173 4.39 48.04 -14.86
CA GLU A 173 5.12 46.82 -14.50
C GLU A 173 4.30 45.57 -14.86
N HIS A 174 4.99 44.49 -15.26
CA HIS A 174 4.39 43.16 -15.53
C HIS A 174 3.32 43.11 -16.64
N PHE A 175 3.50 43.86 -17.72
CA PHE A 175 2.61 43.81 -18.88
C PHE A 175 2.64 42.42 -19.57
N ASN A 176 1.46 41.83 -19.78
CA ASN A 176 1.27 40.49 -20.36
C ASN A 176 0.35 40.51 -21.59
N GLY A 177 0.47 41.54 -22.43
CA GLY A 177 -0.28 41.64 -23.68
C GLY A 177 -1.79 41.74 -23.46
N ASP A 178 -2.57 41.04 -24.30
CA ASP A 178 -4.03 41.02 -24.27
C ASP A 178 -4.60 40.62 -22.92
N GLN A 179 -3.91 39.72 -22.19
CA GLN A 179 -4.36 39.29 -20.86
C GLN A 179 -4.43 40.45 -19.87
N THR A 180 -3.46 41.36 -19.89
CA THR A 180 -3.48 42.55 -19.03
C THR A 180 -4.69 43.42 -19.37
N ILE A 181 -4.96 43.62 -20.65
CA ILE A 181 -6.06 44.46 -21.12
C ILE A 181 -7.41 43.86 -20.75
N PHE A 182 -7.60 42.55 -20.93
CA PHE A 182 -8.82 41.86 -20.50
C PHE A 182 -9.07 42.01 -19.01
N ASN A 183 -8.03 41.82 -18.19
CA ASN A 183 -8.15 41.96 -16.74
C ASN A 183 -8.47 43.39 -16.31
N GLN A 184 -7.97 44.42 -17.00
CA GLN A 184 -8.32 45.82 -16.75
C GLN A 184 -9.77 46.15 -17.16
N VAL A 185 -10.21 45.69 -18.33
CA VAL A 185 -11.55 46.02 -18.87
C VAL A 185 -12.66 45.24 -18.18
N LEU A 186 -12.39 44.02 -17.73
CA LEU A 186 -13.38 43.08 -17.18
C LEU A 186 -13.14 42.72 -15.71
N GLN A 187 -12.35 43.49 -14.96
CA GLN A 187 -12.00 43.22 -13.56
C GLN A 187 -13.21 42.83 -12.70
N ASP A 188 -14.32 43.56 -12.87
CA ASP A 188 -15.56 43.38 -12.09
C ASP A 188 -16.68 42.68 -12.90
N ASN A 189 -16.37 42.09 -14.05
CA ASN A 189 -17.35 41.54 -14.98
C ASN A 189 -16.91 40.20 -15.60
N TRP A 190 -16.55 39.26 -14.74
CA TRP A 190 -16.24 37.88 -15.11
C TRP A 190 -16.72 36.89 -14.05
N LEU A 191 -17.05 35.69 -14.48
CA LEU A 191 -17.37 34.54 -13.62
C LEU A 191 -16.13 33.65 -13.48
N GLU A 192 -15.76 33.33 -12.25
CA GLU A 192 -14.66 32.40 -11.99
C GLU A 192 -15.11 30.94 -12.18
N LEU A 193 -14.32 30.18 -12.93
CA LEU A 193 -14.50 28.75 -13.20
C LEU A 193 -13.47 27.91 -12.44
N ASP A 194 -13.81 26.64 -12.25
CA ASP A 194 -12.92 25.67 -11.63
C ASP A 194 -11.59 25.51 -12.41
N ARG A 195 -10.49 25.32 -11.67
CA ARG A 195 -9.13 25.12 -12.20
C ARG A 195 -9.02 23.95 -13.18
N ALA A 196 -9.89 22.94 -13.10
CA ALA A 196 -9.95 21.82 -14.04
C ALA A 196 -10.24 22.25 -15.49
N TYR A 197 -10.91 23.40 -15.68
CA TYR A 197 -11.21 23.97 -17.00
C TYR A 197 -10.09 24.82 -17.59
N ASN A 198 -8.98 25.02 -16.87
CA ASN A 198 -7.75 25.61 -17.39
C ASN A 198 -6.58 25.35 -16.40
N LEU A 199 -6.07 24.12 -16.41
CA LEU A 199 -4.94 23.75 -15.57
C LEU A 199 -3.63 24.25 -16.20
N GLN A 200 -3.09 25.35 -15.68
CA GLN A 200 -1.94 26.09 -16.22
C GLN A 200 -0.59 25.44 -15.89
N VAL A 201 -0.34 24.21 -16.39
CA VAL A 201 0.85 23.38 -16.09
C VAL A 201 2.17 23.98 -16.58
N GLY A 202 2.13 25.01 -17.42
CA GLY A 202 3.31 25.80 -17.80
C GLY A 202 4.05 26.43 -16.61
N HIS A 203 3.35 26.64 -15.48
CA HIS A 203 3.91 27.18 -14.24
C HIS A 203 4.50 26.13 -13.29
N ASP A 204 4.48 24.84 -13.63
CA ASP A 204 4.88 23.75 -12.72
C ASP A 204 6.28 23.95 -12.11
N VAL A 205 7.29 24.32 -12.92
CA VAL A 205 8.65 24.54 -12.41
C VAL A 205 8.75 25.82 -11.57
N VAL A 206 7.98 26.86 -11.92
CA VAL A 206 7.91 28.08 -11.10
C VAL A 206 7.28 27.76 -9.75
N ALA A 207 6.22 26.97 -9.75
CA ALA A 207 5.56 26.49 -8.53
C ALA A 207 6.50 25.66 -7.66
N LEU A 208 7.31 24.78 -8.26
CA LEU A 208 8.32 24.00 -7.53
C LEU A 208 9.33 24.92 -6.81
N TYR A 209 9.97 25.84 -7.54
CA TYR A 209 11.01 26.69 -6.96
C TYR A 209 10.48 27.78 -6.01
N ASN A 210 9.20 28.13 -6.09
CA ASN A 210 8.55 29.09 -5.19
C ASN A 210 7.65 28.44 -4.15
N ASN A 211 7.67 27.10 -4.03
CA ASN A 211 6.89 26.32 -3.08
C ASN A 211 5.36 26.57 -3.14
N TRP A 212 4.80 26.70 -4.34
CA TRP A 212 3.35 26.84 -4.56
C TRP A 212 2.66 25.46 -4.53
N GLN A 213 2.58 24.88 -3.33
CA GLN A 213 2.07 23.52 -3.13
C GLN A 213 0.65 23.31 -3.69
N GLU A 214 -0.25 24.30 -3.56
CA GLU A 214 -1.63 24.22 -4.06
C GLU A 214 -1.73 24.02 -5.59
N HIS A 215 -0.77 24.56 -6.35
CA HIS A 215 -0.69 24.40 -7.80
C HIS A 215 -0.33 22.97 -8.20
N LEU A 216 0.60 22.36 -7.45
CA LEU A 216 1.07 20.99 -7.68
C LEU A 216 0.08 19.95 -7.14
N ALA A 217 -0.62 20.27 -6.04
CA ALA A 217 -1.69 19.48 -5.45
C ALA A 217 -2.99 19.60 -6.28
N PHE A 218 -3.02 18.96 -7.44
CA PHE A 218 -4.23 18.77 -8.24
C PHE A 218 -4.61 17.30 -8.26
N HIS A 219 -5.79 16.96 -7.74
CA HIS A 219 -6.24 15.56 -7.62
C HIS A 219 -7.38 15.21 -8.59
N ASP A 220 -8.01 16.22 -9.20
CA ASP A 220 -9.08 16.00 -10.18
C ASP A 220 -8.52 15.72 -11.57
N LYS A 221 -9.38 15.19 -12.46
CA LYS A 221 -9.05 15.05 -13.87
C LYS A 221 -9.18 16.41 -14.55
N PRO A 222 -8.12 16.96 -15.18
CA PRO A 222 -8.24 18.22 -15.90
C PRO A 222 -9.08 18.01 -17.16
N VAL A 223 -10.01 18.93 -17.42
CA VAL A 223 -10.76 19.02 -18.68
C VAL A 223 -9.94 19.77 -19.72
N VAL A 224 -9.22 20.82 -19.30
CA VAL A 224 -8.31 21.58 -20.15
C VAL A 224 -6.94 21.68 -19.48
N ILE A 225 -5.90 21.32 -20.23
CA ILE A 225 -4.50 21.39 -19.80
C ILE A 225 -3.81 22.48 -20.61
N HIS A 226 -3.37 23.56 -19.96
CA HIS A 226 -2.79 24.72 -20.64
C HIS A 226 -1.29 24.82 -20.38
N PHE A 227 -0.49 24.69 -21.44
CA PHE A 227 0.96 24.79 -21.37
C PHE A 227 1.41 26.25 -21.43
N THR A 228 1.01 27.07 -20.47
CA THR A 228 1.32 28.51 -20.38
C THR A 228 2.84 28.79 -20.38
N THR A 229 3.21 30.07 -20.47
CA THR A 229 4.61 30.54 -20.45
C THR A 229 5.44 30.14 -21.69
N TYR A 230 6.74 30.42 -21.69
CA TYR A 230 7.68 30.04 -22.75
C TYR A 230 8.12 28.56 -22.70
N ARG A 231 7.82 27.87 -21.59
CA ARG A 231 8.23 26.49 -21.28
C ARG A 231 7.27 25.48 -21.92
N LYS A 232 7.38 25.31 -23.24
CA LYS A 232 6.46 24.47 -24.02
C LYS A 232 6.93 23.02 -24.14
N PRO A 233 6.00 22.04 -24.23
CA PRO A 233 6.36 20.64 -24.43
C PRO A 233 7.10 20.39 -25.76
N TRP A 234 6.94 21.26 -26.76
CA TRP A 234 7.63 21.17 -28.05
C TRP A 234 8.93 21.99 -28.17
N THR A 235 9.29 22.82 -27.18
CA THR A 235 10.47 23.70 -27.27
C THR A 235 11.56 23.42 -26.25
N THR A 236 11.19 22.88 -25.09
CA THR A 236 12.13 22.69 -23.98
C THR A 236 12.11 21.26 -23.47
N LEU A 237 13.28 20.73 -23.10
CA LEU A 237 13.42 19.49 -22.35
C LEU A 237 13.14 19.80 -20.88
N ILE A 238 11.87 19.72 -20.48
CA ILE A 238 11.39 19.96 -19.10
C ILE A 238 10.34 18.91 -18.76
N ALA A 239 10.23 18.58 -17.48
CA ALA A 239 9.28 17.59 -16.98
C ALA A 239 8.02 18.24 -16.37
N ASN A 240 7.33 19.09 -17.15
CA ASN A 240 6.00 19.58 -16.78
C ASN A 240 4.97 18.44 -16.83
N ARG A 241 3.92 18.53 -16.00
CA ARG A 241 2.79 17.58 -16.09
C ARG A 241 2.21 17.56 -17.50
N TYR A 242 1.78 16.37 -17.94
CA TYR A 242 1.12 16.13 -19.23
C TYR A 242 1.96 16.45 -20.49
N ARG A 243 3.29 16.59 -20.36
CA ARG A 243 4.18 16.71 -21.54
C ARG A 243 3.96 15.57 -22.53
N ASP A 244 3.98 14.33 -22.04
CA ASP A 244 3.88 13.14 -22.90
C ASP A 244 2.53 13.10 -23.62
N LEU A 245 1.44 13.46 -22.92
CA LEU A 245 0.10 13.54 -23.49
C LEU A 245 0.01 14.54 -24.66
N TRP A 246 0.77 15.65 -24.61
CA TRP A 246 0.84 16.58 -25.73
C TRP A 246 1.44 15.92 -26.98
N TRP A 247 2.50 15.13 -26.81
CA TRP A 247 3.13 14.39 -27.90
C TRP A 247 2.24 13.24 -28.39
N GLU A 248 1.51 12.57 -27.50
CA GLU A 248 0.51 11.56 -27.87
C GLU A 248 -0.57 12.15 -28.79
N TYR A 249 -1.12 13.34 -28.48
CA TYR A 249 -2.08 14.01 -29.37
C TYR A 249 -1.44 14.60 -30.63
N HIS A 250 -0.18 15.03 -30.56
CA HIS A 250 0.56 15.48 -31.73
C HIS A 250 0.71 14.35 -32.75
N ASP A 251 1.13 13.18 -32.29
CA ASP A 251 1.38 11.99 -33.11
C ASP A 251 0.10 11.21 -33.46
N LEU A 252 -1.01 11.49 -32.79
CA LEU A 252 -2.31 10.87 -33.05
C LEU A 252 -2.72 11.08 -34.52
N GLU A 253 -2.97 9.98 -35.24
CA GLU A 253 -3.48 10.07 -36.59
C GLU A 253 -4.95 10.49 -36.60
N TRP A 254 -5.27 11.35 -37.56
CA TRP A 254 -6.62 11.85 -37.79
C TRP A 254 -7.68 10.75 -37.96
N SER A 255 -7.31 9.59 -38.52
CA SER A 255 -8.20 8.43 -38.64
C SER A 255 -8.43 7.71 -37.32
N GLN A 256 -7.45 7.73 -36.40
CA GLN A 256 -7.58 7.11 -35.08
C GLN A 256 -8.62 7.84 -34.23
N ILE A 257 -8.80 9.15 -34.44
CA ILE A 257 -9.90 9.91 -33.82
C ILE A 257 -11.26 9.32 -34.22
N LEU A 258 -11.46 8.96 -35.49
CA LEU A 258 -12.71 8.33 -35.94
C LEU A 258 -12.89 6.93 -35.33
N GLN A 259 -11.81 6.14 -35.32
CA GLN A 259 -11.79 4.80 -34.71
C GLN A 259 -12.14 4.85 -33.23
N HIS A 260 -11.67 5.86 -32.52
CA HIS A 260 -12.01 6.08 -31.11
C HIS A 260 -13.52 6.22 -30.90
N HIS A 261 -14.20 7.05 -31.68
CA HIS A 261 -15.65 7.26 -31.57
C HIS A 261 -16.51 6.05 -31.95
N VAL A 262 -15.92 5.02 -32.55
CA VAL A 262 -16.58 3.73 -32.83
C VAL A 262 -16.08 2.58 -31.95
N GLY A 263 -15.19 2.87 -30.99
CA GLY A 263 -14.65 1.89 -30.04
C GLY A 263 -13.55 1.00 -30.59
N GLU A 264 -12.92 1.36 -31.70
CA GLU A 264 -11.83 0.60 -32.34
C GLU A 264 -10.42 1.08 -31.92
N PHE A 265 -10.33 2.20 -31.20
CA PHE A 265 -9.05 2.78 -30.77
C PHE A 265 -9.18 3.51 -29.43
N GLU A 266 -8.17 3.35 -28.58
CA GLU A 266 -7.98 4.17 -27.39
C GLU A 266 -6.51 4.62 -27.30
N LEU A 267 -6.32 5.86 -26.87
CA LEU A 267 -5.01 6.41 -26.57
C LEU A 267 -4.51 5.80 -25.25
N ILE A 268 -3.40 5.06 -25.31
CA ILE A 268 -2.75 4.42 -24.16
C ILE A 268 -1.39 5.09 -23.97
N SER A 269 -1.04 5.45 -22.73
CA SER A 269 0.22 6.14 -22.46
C SER A 269 1.41 5.20 -22.68
N PRO A 270 2.52 5.66 -23.30
CA PRO A 270 3.74 4.87 -23.46
C PRO A 270 4.30 4.34 -22.13
N LEU A 271 4.15 5.12 -21.05
CA LEU A 271 4.54 4.75 -19.69
C LEU A 271 3.87 3.47 -19.18
N ASP A 272 2.69 3.12 -19.71
CA ASP A 272 1.92 1.95 -19.29
C ASP A 272 2.24 0.70 -20.13
N LYS A 273 3.15 0.81 -21.11
CA LYS A 273 3.36 -0.23 -22.14
C LYS A 273 4.78 -0.77 -22.20
N GLU A 274 5.78 0.02 -21.78
CA GLU A 274 7.20 -0.30 -21.97
C GLU A 274 7.85 -0.68 -20.64
N PHE A 275 8.60 -1.79 -20.64
CA PHE A 275 9.39 -2.18 -19.47
C PHE A 275 10.46 -1.11 -19.20
N SER A 276 10.48 -0.55 -18.00
CA SER A 276 11.22 0.67 -17.72
C SER A 276 11.92 0.69 -16.37
N CYS A 277 13.03 1.41 -16.34
CA CYS A 277 13.86 1.65 -15.17
C CYS A 277 13.82 3.14 -14.80
N LEU A 278 13.77 3.45 -13.50
CA LEU A 278 13.85 4.82 -12.98
C LEU A 278 15.16 5.05 -12.21
N THR A 279 15.79 6.20 -12.43
CA THR A 279 16.89 6.75 -11.61
C THR A 279 16.59 8.20 -11.26
N LEU A 280 16.66 8.55 -9.98
CA LEU A 280 16.62 9.94 -9.52
C LEU A 280 18.02 10.38 -9.08
N THR A 281 18.55 11.45 -9.69
CA THR A 281 19.94 11.87 -9.46
C THR A 281 20.06 13.35 -9.13
N ASN A 282 21.08 13.69 -8.34
CA ASN A 282 21.59 15.04 -8.16
C ASN A 282 23.05 15.17 -8.67
N SER A 283 23.50 14.20 -9.46
CA SER A 283 24.80 14.14 -10.11
C SER A 283 24.65 13.90 -11.61
N GLN A 284 25.57 14.45 -12.39
CA GLN A 284 25.67 14.15 -13.83
C GLN A 284 26.38 12.81 -14.12
N ASP A 285 26.98 12.20 -13.09
CA ASP A 285 27.67 10.93 -13.17
C ASP A 285 26.73 9.82 -12.66
N LEU A 286 26.52 8.80 -13.50
CA LEU A 286 25.77 7.58 -13.19
C LEU A 286 26.65 6.37 -13.52
N GLU A 287 26.84 5.47 -12.55
CA GLU A 287 27.70 4.28 -12.73
C GLU A 287 27.09 3.33 -13.77
N GLY A 288 27.90 2.90 -14.74
CA GLY A 288 27.50 1.92 -15.75
C GLY A 288 26.42 2.34 -16.76
N ILE A 289 25.90 3.59 -16.71
CA ILE A 289 24.71 3.97 -17.50
C ILE A 289 24.89 3.78 -19.02
N GLU A 290 26.04 4.16 -19.60
CA GLU A 290 26.25 4.04 -21.05
C GLU A 290 26.26 2.59 -21.52
N GLU A 291 26.84 1.68 -20.72
CA GLU A 291 26.83 0.25 -20.98
C GLU A 291 25.42 -0.34 -20.85
N LEU A 292 24.66 0.07 -19.82
CA LEU A 292 23.29 -0.38 -19.59
C LEU A 292 22.36 0.01 -20.73
N VAL A 293 22.32 1.29 -21.11
CA VAL A 293 21.43 1.78 -22.18
C VAL A 293 21.78 1.17 -23.53
N THR A 294 23.07 0.89 -23.77
CA THR A 294 23.53 0.22 -25.00
C THR A 294 23.17 -1.27 -25.03
N ALA A 295 23.31 -1.98 -23.91
CA ALA A 295 23.08 -3.42 -23.83
C ALA A 295 21.58 -3.81 -23.73
N LEU A 296 20.72 -2.84 -23.43
CA LEU A 296 19.28 -3.00 -23.18
C LEU A 296 18.43 -2.06 -24.05
N PRO A 297 18.49 -2.16 -25.40
CA PRO A 297 17.78 -1.25 -26.30
C PRO A 297 16.24 -1.32 -26.16
N ASP A 298 15.71 -2.42 -25.63
CA ASP A 298 14.27 -2.64 -25.44
C ASP A 298 13.78 -2.25 -24.03
N VAL A 299 14.63 -1.64 -23.19
CA VAL A 299 14.28 -1.16 -21.85
C VAL A 299 14.37 0.36 -21.83
N VAL A 300 13.34 1.02 -21.33
CA VAL A 300 13.30 2.48 -21.24
C VAL A 300 13.97 2.94 -19.94
N PHE A 301 14.88 3.90 -20.03
CA PHE A 301 15.57 4.48 -18.88
C PHE A 301 15.06 5.89 -18.62
N HIS A 302 14.24 6.05 -17.57
CA HIS A 302 13.82 7.34 -17.04
C HIS A 302 14.89 7.87 -16.09
N ILE A 303 15.58 8.93 -16.50
CA ILE A 303 16.57 9.60 -15.67
C ILE A 303 15.99 10.95 -15.25
N ALA A 304 15.80 11.16 -13.95
CA ALA A 304 15.16 12.33 -13.39
C ALA A 304 16.11 13.15 -12.50
N ALA A 305 15.92 14.47 -12.48
CA ALA A 305 16.65 15.38 -11.61
C ALA A 305 15.76 16.55 -11.17
N TRP A 306 15.90 16.99 -9.92
CA TRP A 306 15.22 18.18 -9.38
C TRP A 306 15.73 19.50 -9.99
N THR A 307 16.93 19.46 -10.58
CA THR A 307 17.60 20.61 -11.19
C THR A 307 17.71 20.45 -12.70
N ASP A 308 18.28 21.44 -13.37
CA ASP A 308 18.77 21.25 -14.74
C ASP A 308 19.87 20.16 -14.75
N MET A 309 20.03 19.51 -15.89
CA MET A 309 20.98 18.41 -16.09
C MET A 309 22.28 18.92 -16.73
N GLY A 310 23.40 18.34 -16.29
CA GLY A 310 24.71 18.56 -16.90
C GLY A 310 24.84 17.91 -18.29
N ASP A 311 25.86 18.32 -19.04
CA ASP A 311 26.06 17.89 -20.43
C ASP A 311 26.24 16.37 -20.58
N LYS A 312 26.78 15.68 -19.55
CA LYS A 312 26.91 14.21 -19.57
C LYS A 312 25.56 13.52 -19.70
N LEU A 313 24.58 13.90 -18.87
CA LEU A 313 23.23 13.36 -18.95
C LEU A 313 22.54 13.79 -20.24
N LYS A 314 22.66 15.07 -20.62
CA LYS A 314 22.04 15.59 -21.86
C LYS A 314 22.53 14.86 -23.12
N ARG A 315 23.75 14.32 -23.15
CA ARG A 315 24.23 13.50 -24.28
C ARG A 315 23.55 12.14 -24.40
N LEU A 316 22.94 11.62 -23.34
CA LEU A 316 22.23 10.34 -23.37
C LEU A 316 20.96 10.37 -24.24
N VAL A 317 20.46 11.55 -24.66
CA VAL A 317 19.34 11.65 -25.60
C VAL A 317 19.64 11.06 -26.99
N VAL A 318 20.91 10.73 -27.28
CA VAL A 318 21.29 9.99 -28.49
C VAL A 318 20.75 8.56 -28.51
N TYR A 319 20.39 8.01 -27.34
CA TYR A 319 19.84 6.68 -27.21
C TYR A 319 18.31 6.72 -27.22
N ASP A 320 17.69 6.02 -28.18
CA ASP A 320 16.23 6.01 -28.38
C ASP A 320 15.44 5.48 -27.16
N ASN A 321 16.11 4.74 -26.28
CA ASN A 321 15.57 4.16 -25.06
C ASN A 321 15.83 5.00 -23.79
N VAL A 322 16.35 6.23 -23.90
CA VAL A 322 16.56 7.14 -22.76
C VAL A 322 15.51 8.26 -22.75
N ARG A 323 14.97 8.56 -21.56
CA ARG A 323 14.04 9.67 -21.32
C ARG A 323 14.57 10.52 -20.17
N LEU A 324 14.93 11.77 -20.47
CA LEU A 324 15.47 12.70 -19.49
C LEU A 324 14.39 13.62 -18.93
N HIS A 325 14.36 13.76 -17.60
CA HIS A 325 13.39 14.57 -16.85
C HIS A 325 14.11 15.62 -15.98
N PRO A 326 14.70 16.67 -16.57
CA PRO A 326 15.28 17.78 -15.81
C PRO A 326 14.17 18.64 -15.17
N GLN A 327 14.47 19.22 -14.02
CA GLN A 327 13.53 20.03 -13.24
C GLN A 327 12.19 19.31 -12.99
N ILE A 328 12.26 18.02 -12.67
CA ILE A 328 11.07 17.21 -12.42
C ILE A 328 10.28 17.76 -11.24
N VAL A 329 8.95 17.77 -11.38
CA VAL A 329 8.04 18.17 -10.30
C VAL A 329 7.43 16.95 -9.61
N PRO A 330 7.05 17.03 -8.32
CA PRO A 330 6.59 15.87 -7.55
C PRO A 330 5.50 15.04 -8.23
N PRO A 331 4.42 15.62 -8.80
CA PRO A 331 3.38 14.82 -9.47
C PRO A 331 3.89 13.98 -10.65
N VAL A 332 4.91 14.48 -11.37
CA VAL A 332 5.51 13.74 -12.50
C VAL A 332 6.42 12.64 -11.98
N LEU A 333 7.21 12.92 -10.94
CA LEU A 333 8.05 11.91 -10.31
C LEU A 333 7.19 10.78 -9.73
N ASP A 334 6.11 11.07 -9.02
CA ASP A 334 5.24 10.06 -8.43
C ASP A 334 4.55 9.17 -9.48
N LYS A 335 4.21 9.75 -10.65
CA LYS A 335 3.76 8.96 -11.81
C LYS A 335 4.84 7.99 -12.26
N LEU A 336 6.09 8.45 -12.43
CA LEU A 336 7.22 7.59 -12.84
C LEU A 336 7.52 6.50 -11.81
N LYS A 337 7.47 6.83 -10.51
CA LYS A 337 7.64 5.84 -9.42
C LYS A 337 6.64 4.70 -9.52
N SER A 338 5.39 5.04 -9.82
CA SER A 338 4.29 4.07 -9.90
C SER A 338 4.42 3.19 -11.16
N SER A 339 4.79 3.79 -12.30
CA SER A 339 4.83 3.10 -13.59
C SER A 339 6.11 2.30 -13.84
N ALA A 340 7.27 2.72 -13.29
CA ALA A 340 8.54 2.03 -13.53
C ALA A 340 8.53 0.60 -12.95
N ASP A 341 9.21 -0.33 -13.62
CA ASP A 341 9.32 -1.73 -13.18
C ASP A 341 10.44 -1.93 -12.17
N LEU A 342 11.51 -1.14 -12.30
CA LEU A 342 12.74 -1.25 -11.51
C LEU A 342 13.26 0.14 -11.14
N TYR A 343 13.90 0.26 -9.98
CA TYR A 343 14.71 1.42 -9.63
C TYR A 343 16.21 1.09 -9.72
N LEU A 344 16.96 1.95 -10.40
CA LEU A 344 18.42 1.84 -10.50
C LEU A 344 19.06 2.91 -9.62
N ASP A 345 19.58 2.47 -8.48
CA ASP A 345 20.37 3.30 -7.54
C ASP A 345 21.83 3.35 -8.03
N ILE A 346 22.02 4.09 -9.12
CA ILE A 346 23.30 4.18 -9.84
C ILE A 346 23.94 5.58 -9.81
N ASN A 347 23.38 6.52 -9.04
CA ASN A 347 23.92 7.87 -8.89
C ASN A 347 25.06 7.94 -7.86
N TYR A 348 26.02 8.87 -8.03
CA TYR A 348 27.11 9.08 -7.05
C TYR A 348 26.77 10.11 -5.94
N SER A 349 25.63 10.79 -6.02
CA SER A 349 25.18 11.73 -4.98
C SER A 349 24.47 11.00 -3.85
N HIS A 350 24.42 11.59 -2.64
CA HIS A 350 23.52 11.14 -1.58
C HIS A 350 22.09 10.86 -2.09
N VAL A 351 21.38 9.93 -1.43
CA VAL A 351 19.99 9.60 -1.75
C VAL A 351 19.16 10.87 -1.89
N ALA A 352 18.55 11.05 -3.06
CA ALA A 352 17.73 12.20 -3.34
C ALA A 352 16.35 12.03 -2.70
N GLY A 353 16.13 12.69 -1.56
CA GLY A 353 14.84 12.65 -0.85
C GLY A 353 14.52 11.26 -0.28
N THR A 354 13.26 10.84 -0.39
CA THR A 354 12.72 9.57 0.15
C THR A 354 12.65 8.45 -0.89
N ILE A 355 13.33 8.59 -2.04
CA ILE A 355 13.08 7.73 -3.21
C ILE A 355 13.24 6.23 -2.92
N LEU A 356 14.25 5.81 -2.14
CA LEU A 356 14.45 4.40 -1.80
C LEU A 356 13.33 3.85 -0.89
N GLU A 357 12.83 4.68 0.03
CA GLU A 357 11.70 4.32 0.90
C GLU A 357 10.41 4.20 0.08
N ASP A 358 10.19 5.14 -0.85
CA ASP A 358 9.03 5.12 -1.74
C ASP A 358 9.04 3.88 -2.66
N MET A 359 10.20 3.52 -3.24
CA MET A 359 10.34 2.31 -4.07
C MET A 359 10.05 1.04 -3.27
N LYS A 360 10.51 0.99 -2.02
CA LYS A 360 10.24 -0.14 -1.12
C LYS A 360 8.76 -0.26 -0.79
N LEU A 361 8.08 0.86 -0.49
CA LEU A 361 6.63 0.88 -0.25
C LEU A 361 5.82 0.45 -1.48
N LEU A 362 6.31 0.76 -2.67
CA LEU A 362 5.72 0.35 -3.95
C LEU A 362 6.13 -1.06 -4.41
N GLU A 363 6.89 -1.80 -3.58
CA GLU A 363 7.41 -3.14 -3.87
C GLU A 363 8.21 -3.21 -5.20
N LYS A 364 8.87 -2.11 -5.57
CA LYS A 364 9.72 -2.05 -6.77
C LYS A 364 11.12 -2.59 -6.43
N PRO A 365 11.67 -3.55 -7.20
CA PRO A 365 13.03 -3.99 -6.97
C PRO A 365 14.04 -2.88 -7.22
N ILE A 366 15.06 -2.84 -6.36
CA ILE A 366 16.13 -1.84 -6.42
C ILE A 366 17.44 -2.55 -6.77
N LEU A 367 18.14 -2.05 -7.79
CA LEU A 367 19.46 -2.56 -8.18
C LEU A 367 20.50 -1.44 -7.98
N SER A 368 21.68 -1.79 -7.45
CA SER A 368 22.76 -0.84 -7.18
C SER A 368 24.14 -1.45 -7.48
N PHE A 369 25.17 -0.61 -7.49
CA PHE A 369 26.57 -1.06 -7.49
C PHE A 369 27.20 -0.88 -6.10
N ASP A 370 28.10 -1.78 -5.72
CA ASP A 370 28.79 -1.81 -4.42
C ASP A 370 29.52 -0.51 -4.06
N THR A 371 29.99 0.24 -5.05
CA THR A 371 30.68 1.52 -4.85
C THR A 371 29.77 2.69 -4.47
N ILE A 372 28.46 2.54 -4.64
CA ILE A 372 27.45 3.60 -4.51
C ILE A 372 26.17 3.10 -3.83
N ASP A 373 26.25 1.98 -3.12
CA ASP A 373 25.11 1.49 -2.35
C ASP A 373 24.79 2.47 -1.21
N HIS A 374 23.61 3.08 -1.28
CA HIS A 374 23.23 4.12 -0.33
C HIS A 374 22.54 3.61 0.93
N GLY A 375 22.41 2.28 1.15
CA GLY A 375 21.87 1.77 2.41
C GLY A 375 21.27 0.36 2.33
N ASN A 376 20.46 -0.01 3.33
CA ASN A 376 19.84 -1.33 3.45
C ASN A 376 18.34 -1.28 3.13
N ALA A 377 18.00 -0.88 1.90
CA ALA A 377 16.63 -0.86 1.38
C ALA A 377 16.22 -2.19 0.71
N GLY A 378 17.08 -3.23 0.77
CA GLY A 378 16.86 -4.52 0.11
C GLY A 378 17.37 -4.55 -1.33
N GLN A 379 18.36 -3.71 -1.67
CA GLN A 379 18.92 -3.61 -3.01
C GLN A 379 19.64 -4.90 -3.41
N LEU A 380 19.52 -5.26 -4.70
CA LEU A 380 20.40 -6.24 -5.32
C LEU A 380 21.69 -5.52 -5.75
N VAL A 381 22.75 -5.72 -4.97
CA VAL A 381 24.05 -5.06 -5.14
C VAL A 381 24.95 -5.88 -6.07
N PHE A 382 25.49 -5.24 -7.11
CA PHE A 382 26.45 -5.80 -8.05
C PHE A 382 27.83 -5.17 -7.85
N LYS A 383 28.92 -5.88 -8.17
CA LYS A 383 30.24 -5.24 -8.16
C LYS A 383 30.34 -4.24 -9.30
N LYS A 384 31.08 -3.15 -9.12
CA LYS A 384 31.31 -2.13 -10.15
C LYS A 384 31.73 -2.68 -11.52
N ASN A 385 32.52 -3.75 -11.57
CA ASN A 385 32.98 -4.38 -12.82
C ASN A 385 32.00 -5.45 -13.38
N GLU A 386 30.84 -5.63 -12.77
CA GLU A 386 29.84 -6.65 -13.09
C GLU A 386 28.59 -6.06 -13.78
N VAL A 387 28.73 -4.97 -14.54
CA VAL A 387 27.63 -4.37 -15.32
C VAL A 387 26.93 -5.41 -16.20
N SER A 388 27.68 -6.34 -16.80
CA SER A 388 27.12 -7.46 -17.58
C SER A 388 26.23 -8.41 -16.78
N VAL A 389 26.46 -8.56 -15.47
CA VAL A 389 25.61 -9.35 -14.57
C VAL A 389 24.32 -8.60 -14.27
N MET A 390 24.40 -7.28 -14.04
CA MET A 390 23.23 -6.42 -13.89
C MET A 390 22.36 -6.42 -15.15
N VAL A 391 22.97 -6.34 -16.35
CA VAL A 391 22.27 -6.48 -17.64
C VAL A 391 21.50 -7.79 -17.72
N ARG A 392 22.12 -8.91 -17.33
CA ARG A 392 21.45 -10.21 -17.31
C ARG A 392 20.31 -10.27 -16.29
N ALA A 393 20.51 -9.69 -15.11
CA ALA A 393 19.48 -9.58 -14.07
C ALA A 393 18.25 -8.78 -14.55
N ILE A 394 18.45 -7.63 -15.21
CA ILE A 394 17.36 -6.83 -15.79
C ILE A 394 16.62 -7.62 -16.88
N LYS A 395 17.34 -8.38 -17.73
CA LYS A 395 16.73 -9.24 -18.75
C LYS A 395 15.89 -10.36 -18.14
N ASP A 396 16.37 -11.01 -17.08
CA ASP A 396 15.60 -12.05 -16.39
C ASP A 396 14.36 -11.47 -15.74
N TYR A 397 14.46 -10.32 -15.05
CA TYR A 397 13.31 -9.72 -14.40
C TYR A 397 12.25 -9.29 -15.40
N ARG A 398 12.66 -8.72 -16.54
CA ARG A 398 11.73 -8.41 -17.64
C ARG A 398 11.03 -9.65 -18.20
N ARG A 399 11.72 -10.79 -18.28
CA ARG A 399 11.17 -12.03 -18.84
C ARG A 399 10.27 -12.79 -17.86
N ASP A 400 10.72 -12.92 -16.62
CA ASP A 400 10.19 -13.87 -15.64
C ASP A 400 9.75 -13.23 -14.31
N GLY A 401 9.96 -11.92 -14.12
CA GLY A 401 9.74 -11.23 -12.83
C GLY A 401 10.72 -11.63 -11.73
N LYS A 402 11.85 -12.26 -12.07
CA LYS A 402 12.83 -12.84 -11.12
C LYS A 402 14.27 -12.63 -11.60
N PHE A 403 15.25 -12.63 -10.68
CA PHE A 403 16.68 -12.47 -10.98
C PHE A 403 17.43 -13.82 -10.98
N LEU A 404 17.34 -14.59 -12.08
CA LEU A 404 17.75 -16.00 -12.10
C LEU A 404 19.24 -16.24 -12.42
N SER A 405 19.83 -15.48 -13.34
CA SER A 405 21.16 -15.73 -13.92
C SER A 405 22.32 -15.03 -13.19
N CYS A 406 22.04 -14.19 -12.19
CA CYS A 406 23.08 -13.53 -11.40
C CYS A 406 23.79 -14.46 -10.39
N TYR A 407 23.32 -15.70 -10.22
CA TYR A 407 23.89 -16.69 -9.28
C TYR A 407 24.36 -17.99 -9.96
N GLU A 408 24.55 -17.98 -11.29
CA GLU A 408 24.95 -19.15 -12.07
C GLU A 408 26.35 -19.65 -11.64
N GLY A 409 26.43 -20.81 -10.95
CA GLY A 409 27.70 -21.47 -10.58
C GLY A 409 28.02 -21.70 -9.09
N SER A 410 27.09 -21.54 -8.15
CA SER A 410 27.35 -21.84 -6.71
C SER A 410 27.27 -23.35 -6.39
N ASP A 411 28.35 -23.97 -5.89
CA ASP A 411 28.35 -25.33 -5.29
C ASP A 411 27.69 -25.32 -3.89
N PHE A 412 26.45 -24.85 -3.78
CA PHE A 412 25.73 -24.73 -2.50
C PHE A 412 24.73 -25.87 -2.31
N HIS A 413 24.74 -26.51 -1.14
CA HIS A 413 24.04 -27.75 -0.85
C HIS A 413 23.02 -27.59 0.29
N CYS A 414 21.73 -27.78 -0.03
CA CYS A 414 20.66 -27.92 0.96
C CYS A 414 20.39 -29.40 1.27
N LEU A 415 20.19 -29.76 2.53
CA LEU A 415 19.76 -31.11 2.92
C LEU A 415 18.43 -31.06 3.66
N THR A 416 17.50 -31.96 3.31
CA THR A 416 16.33 -32.28 4.13
C THR A 416 16.18 -33.78 4.29
N LEU A 417 15.66 -34.21 5.44
CA LEU A 417 15.24 -35.59 5.67
C LEU A 417 13.72 -35.60 5.79
N THR A 418 13.07 -36.52 5.09
CA THR A 418 11.62 -36.63 5.07
C THR A 418 11.13 -38.05 5.31
N ASN A 419 9.96 -38.17 5.92
CA ASN A 419 9.16 -39.39 5.94
C ASN A 419 7.81 -39.18 5.22
N SER A 420 7.69 -38.10 4.45
CA SER A 420 6.52 -37.77 3.62
C SER A 420 6.96 -37.34 2.23
N GLN A 421 6.03 -37.46 1.29
CA GLN A 421 6.17 -36.89 -0.04
C GLN A 421 5.81 -35.40 -0.09
N GLU A 422 5.24 -34.87 0.98
CA GLU A 422 4.87 -33.45 1.11
C GLU A 422 5.94 -32.70 1.90
N LEU A 423 6.55 -31.72 1.24
CA LEU A 423 7.54 -30.82 1.82
C LEU A 423 7.05 -29.39 1.64
N GLU A 424 7.08 -28.63 2.73
CA GLU A 424 6.54 -27.29 2.78
C GLU A 424 7.28 -26.36 1.80
N LYS A 425 6.53 -25.82 0.83
CA LYS A 425 7.00 -24.88 -0.21
C LYS A 425 8.21 -25.37 -1.04
N ILE A 426 8.45 -26.68 -1.13
CA ILE A 426 9.64 -27.20 -1.84
C ILE A 426 9.69 -26.79 -3.31
N ASP A 427 8.58 -26.88 -4.05
CA ASP A 427 8.51 -26.47 -5.47
C ASP A 427 8.94 -25.03 -5.66
N TYR A 428 8.48 -24.13 -4.78
CA TYR A 428 8.85 -22.73 -4.79
C TYR A 428 10.35 -22.53 -4.55
N LEU A 429 10.93 -23.25 -3.58
CA LEU A 429 12.36 -23.14 -3.27
C LEU A 429 13.24 -23.66 -4.40
N VAL A 430 12.95 -24.86 -4.93
CA VAL A 430 13.79 -25.47 -5.97
C VAL A 430 13.71 -24.73 -7.30
N GLU A 431 12.56 -24.13 -7.61
CA GLU A 431 12.36 -23.32 -8.81
C GLU A 431 13.14 -22.00 -8.75
N ASN A 432 13.17 -21.34 -7.59
CA ASN A 432 13.85 -20.06 -7.44
C ASN A 432 15.38 -20.20 -7.25
N PHE A 433 15.89 -21.42 -7.01
CA PHE A 433 17.32 -21.68 -6.86
C PHE A 433 17.85 -22.81 -7.76
N PRO A 434 17.79 -22.66 -9.10
CA PRO A 434 18.27 -23.69 -10.04
C PRO A 434 19.78 -23.99 -9.90
N MET A 435 20.54 -23.11 -9.23
CA MET A 435 21.96 -23.26 -8.94
C MET A 435 22.27 -24.03 -7.64
N VAL A 436 21.30 -24.21 -6.73
CA VAL A 436 21.50 -24.88 -5.44
C VAL A 436 21.15 -26.36 -5.56
N THR A 437 22.01 -27.26 -5.06
CA THR A 437 21.65 -28.68 -5.00
C THR A 437 20.79 -28.98 -3.77
N PHE A 438 19.56 -29.42 -3.98
CA PHE A 438 18.65 -29.88 -2.93
C PHE A 438 18.73 -31.40 -2.77
N HIS A 439 19.37 -31.85 -1.69
CA HIS A 439 19.41 -33.23 -1.28
C HIS A 439 18.17 -33.56 -0.43
N ILE A 440 17.31 -34.43 -0.94
CA ILE A 440 16.13 -34.93 -0.23
C ILE A 440 16.40 -36.39 0.12
N ALA A 441 16.49 -36.71 1.40
CA ALA A 441 16.74 -38.05 1.90
C ALA A 441 15.52 -38.62 2.62
N ALA A 442 15.34 -39.94 2.58
CA ALA A 442 14.32 -40.64 3.34
C ALA A 442 14.83 -42.01 3.81
N TRP A 443 14.41 -42.45 5.00
CA TRP A 443 14.71 -43.81 5.50
C TRP A 443 13.95 -44.90 4.73
N THR A 444 12.89 -44.52 4.03
CA THR A 444 11.99 -45.40 3.29
C THR A 444 12.04 -45.13 1.80
N VAL A 445 11.28 -45.92 1.03
CA VAL A 445 10.91 -45.57 -0.35
C VAL A 445 10.21 -44.21 -0.39
N MET A 446 10.39 -43.49 -1.50
CA MET A 446 9.79 -42.16 -1.71
C MET A 446 8.50 -42.24 -2.52
N GLY A 447 7.57 -41.32 -2.22
CA GLY A 447 6.31 -41.19 -2.95
C GLY A 447 6.49 -40.55 -4.34
N PRO A 448 5.49 -40.69 -5.23
CA PRO A 448 5.54 -40.19 -6.61
C PRO A 448 5.78 -38.68 -6.72
N LEU A 449 5.27 -37.86 -5.79
CA LEU A 449 5.42 -36.40 -5.85
C LEU A 449 6.89 -35.97 -5.81
N LEU A 450 7.73 -36.61 -4.98
CA LEU A 450 9.16 -36.31 -4.92
C LEU A 450 9.87 -36.73 -6.22
N HIS A 451 9.47 -37.84 -6.82
CA HIS A 451 10.02 -38.28 -8.11
C HIS A 451 9.62 -37.35 -9.26
N GLU A 452 8.41 -36.79 -9.24
CA GLU A 452 7.97 -35.77 -10.20
C GLU A 452 8.74 -34.47 -10.01
N LEU A 453 8.95 -34.02 -8.77
CA LEU A 453 9.78 -32.87 -8.43
C LEU A 453 11.20 -33.01 -9.01
N ALA A 454 11.85 -34.17 -8.80
CA ALA A 454 13.19 -34.42 -9.32
C ALA A 454 13.26 -34.58 -10.85
N LYS A 455 12.17 -34.98 -11.50
CA LYS A 455 12.07 -34.97 -12.97
C LYS A 455 11.92 -33.54 -13.51
N LYS A 456 11.17 -32.70 -12.80
CA LYS A 456 10.90 -31.31 -13.17
C LYS A 456 12.13 -30.41 -12.95
N TYR A 457 12.85 -30.61 -11.85
CA TYR A 457 13.95 -29.75 -11.41
C TYR A 457 15.26 -30.52 -11.29
N LYS A 458 16.23 -30.22 -12.17
CA LYS A 458 17.53 -30.92 -12.24
C LYS A 458 18.42 -30.72 -11.01
N ASN A 459 18.14 -29.67 -10.25
CA ASN A 459 18.85 -29.29 -9.04
C ASN A 459 18.34 -30.06 -7.79
N VAL A 460 17.40 -30.99 -7.95
CA VAL A 460 16.91 -31.88 -6.89
C VAL A 460 17.54 -33.27 -6.99
N LYS A 461 18.11 -33.77 -5.89
CA LYS A 461 18.70 -35.10 -5.77
C LYS A 461 17.97 -35.91 -4.70
N LEU A 462 17.40 -37.04 -5.09
CA LEU A 462 16.66 -37.93 -4.19
C LEU A 462 17.54 -39.07 -3.68
N TYR A 463 17.41 -39.37 -2.39
CA TYR A 463 18.08 -40.47 -1.70
C TYR A 463 17.04 -41.33 -0.95
N PRO A 464 16.26 -42.18 -1.66
CA PRO A 464 15.35 -43.12 -1.04
C PRO A 464 16.12 -44.24 -0.31
N GLU A 465 15.53 -44.78 0.76
CA GLU A 465 16.10 -45.88 1.56
C GLU A 465 17.57 -45.63 1.99
N VAL A 466 17.85 -44.40 2.40
CA VAL A 466 19.20 -43.96 2.76
C VAL A 466 19.72 -44.76 3.96
N LYS A 467 20.98 -45.19 3.91
CA LYS A 467 21.65 -45.81 5.08
C LYS A 467 22.25 -44.74 5.98
N ARG A 468 22.43 -45.03 7.27
CA ARG A 468 23.03 -44.08 8.24
C ARG A 468 24.37 -43.50 7.73
N ASP A 469 25.29 -44.34 7.27
CA ASP A 469 26.59 -43.87 6.77
C ASP A 469 26.47 -42.92 5.55
N GLN A 470 25.48 -43.15 4.70
CA GLN A 470 25.20 -42.28 3.55
C GLN A 470 24.58 -40.95 4.02
N PHE A 471 23.73 -40.98 5.03
CA PHE A 471 23.19 -39.77 5.63
C PHE A 471 24.28 -38.94 6.34
N GLU A 472 25.26 -39.57 7.00
CA GLU A 472 26.45 -38.89 7.53
C GLU A 472 27.24 -38.15 6.43
N GLN A 473 27.41 -38.77 5.26
CA GLN A 473 28.05 -38.13 4.12
C GLN A 473 27.26 -36.91 3.65
N LEU A 474 25.94 -37.02 3.54
CA LEU A 474 25.08 -35.88 3.17
C LEU A 474 25.16 -34.74 4.21
N LYS A 475 25.18 -35.06 5.50
CA LYS A 475 25.36 -34.07 6.58
C LYS A 475 26.72 -33.36 6.49
N SER A 476 27.77 -34.08 6.06
CA SER A 476 29.08 -33.46 5.86
C SER A 476 29.11 -32.49 4.67
N GLN A 477 28.37 -32.80 3.60
CA GLN A 477 28.32 -32.02 2.36
C GLN A 477 27.38 -30.81 2.41
N MET A 478 26.32 -30.86 3.23
CA MET A 478 25.33 -29.77 3.27
C MET A 478 25.92 -28.46 3.80
N ASP A 479 25.49 -27.33 3.27
CA ASP A 479 25.76 -26.01 3.82
C ASP A 479 24.64 -25.59 4.79
N VAL A 480 23.40 -25.97 4.47
CA VAL A 480 22.20 -25.66 5.24
C VAL A 480 21.28 -26.87 5.37
N TYR A 481 20.66 -27.03 6.53
CA TYR A 481 19.59 -28.00 6.73
C TYR A 481 18.22 -27.33 6.62
N MET A 482 17.32 -27.96 5.85
CA MET A 482 15.98 -27.50 5.58
C MET A 482 14.97 -28.36 6.35
N ASP A 483 14.45 -27.83 7.46
CA ASP A 483 13.41 -28.46 8.28
C ASP A 483 12.01 -28.12 7.72
N ILE A 484 11.75 -28.62 6.51
CA ILE A 484 10.54 -28.36 5.72
C ILE A 484 9.63 -29.60 5.61
N ASN A 485 9.87 -30.63 6.42
CA ASN A 485 9.03 -31.82 6.47
C ASN A 485 7.81 -31.58 7.38
N LEU A 486 6.60 -31.80 6.86
CA LEU A 486 5.34 -31.49 7.56
C LEU A 486 4.97 -32.46 8.70
N HIS A 487 5.72 -33.56 8.89
CA HIS A 487 5.44 -34.55 9.94
C HIS A 487 6.54 -34.69 10.98
N ASN A 488 6.16 -34.71 12.26
CA ASN A 488 7.05 -34.76 13.44
C ASN A 488 8.04 -35.92 13.54
N SER A 489 7.93 -36.91 12.65
CA SER A 489 8.77 -38.11 12.60
C SER A 489 10.27 -37.88 12.39
N THR A 490 10.70 -36.64 12.11
CA THR A 490 12.11 -36.27 11.91
C THR A 490 12.72 -35.48 13.06
N SER A 491 11.98 -35.21 14.15
CA SER A 491 12.47 -34.37 15.27
C SER A 491 13.78 -34.87 15.89
N GLU A 492 13.98 -36.18 16.02
CA GLU A 492 15.26 -36.74 16.52
C GLU A 492 16.45 -36.36 15.62
N VAL A 493 16.24 -36.32 14.31
CA VAL A 493 17.27 -35.94 13.34
C VAL A 493 17.49 -34.45 13.36
N VAL A 494 16.45 -33.63 13.45
CA VAL A 494 16.59 -32.18 13.61
C VAL A 494 17.42 -31.85 14.87
N LYS A 495 17.17 -32.57 15.97
CA LYS A 495 18.00 -32.48 17.19
C LYS A 495 19.45 -32.86 16.94
N GLU A 496 19.70 -33.95 16.22
CA GLU A 496 21.06 -34.36 15.85
C GLU A 496 21.77 -33.32 14.98
N ILE A 497 21.08 -32.74 13.99
CA ILE A 497 21.60 -31.71 13.10
C ILE A 497 21.96 -30.43 13.87
N SER A 498 21.19 -30.06 14.90
CA SER A 498 21.46 -28.87 15.71
C SER A 498 22.84 -28.90 16.40
N LEU A 499 23.44 -30.09 16.56
CA LEU A 499 24.79 -30.26 17.11
C LEU A 499 25.92 -29.98 16.10
N LEU A 500 25.61 -29.81 14.80
CA LEU A 500 26.60 -29.62 13.74
C LEU A 500 27.02 -28.16 13.53
N ASN A 501 26.45 -27.22 14.28
CA ASN A 501 26.71 -25.78 14.16
C ASN A 501 26.57 -25.25 12.71
N LYS A 502 25.62 -25.81 11.96
CA LYS A 502 25.23 -25.38 10.61
C LYS A 502 23.87 -24.68 10.66
N PRO A 503 23.59 -23.71 9.77
CA PRO A 503 22.28 -23.05 9.72
C PRO A 503 21.14 -24.05 9.47
N MET A 504 20.02 -23.82 10.15
CA MET A 504 18.80 -24.61 10.00
C MET A 504 17.65 -23.67 9.68
N LEU A 505 16.98 -23.85 8.54
CA LEU A 505 15.85 -23.02 8.12
C LEU A 505 14.57 -23.87 8.18
N ALA A 506 13.48 -23.29 8.68
CA ALA A 506 12.19 -23.96 8.76
C ALA A 506 11.03 -22.97 8.55
N PHE A 507 9.86 -23.49 8.20
CA PHE A 507 8.62 -22.74 8.31
C PHE A 507 7.96 -22.99 9.67
N TYR A 508 7.11 -22.06 10.14
CA TYR A 508 6.35 -22.27 11.39
C TYR A 508 5.50 -23.56 11.33
N THR A 509 4.96 -23.87 10.15
CA THR A 509 4.16 -25.08 9.84
C THR A 509 5.00 -26.36 9.85
N SER A 510 6.22 -26.31 9.31
CA SER A 510 7.07 -27.49 9.14
C SER A 510 8.03 -27.77 10.30
N GLN A 511 8.26 -26.81 11.20
CA GLN A 511 9.25 -26.95 12.28
C GLN A 511 9.07 -28.25 13.08
N ASN A 512 10.14 -29.03 13.25
CA ASN A 512 10.14 -30.27 14.01
C ASN A 512 10.98 -30.13 15.30
N GLY A 513 10.31 -29.89 16.43
CA GLY A 513 10.96 -29.60 17.70
C GLY A 513 11.55 -28.18 17.76
N ASN A 514 11.88 -27.70 18.96
CA ASN A 514 12.60 -26.44 19.14
C ASN A 514 14.10 -26.70 19.31
N HIS A 515 14.85 -26.59 18.21
CA HIS A 515 16.28 -26.93 18.13
C HIS A 515 17.13 -25.78 17.57
N GLY A 516 16.62 -24.54 17.60
CA GLY A 516 17.36 -23.35 17.13
C GLY A 516 17.23 -23.08 15.63
N GLN A 517 16.14 -23.54 15.00
CA GLN A 517 15.87 -23.24 13.60
C GLN A 517 15.52 -21.75 13.42
N HIS A 518 15.93 -21.15 12.29
CA HIS A 518 15.40 -19.89 11.81
C HIS A 518 14.01 -20.11 11.22
N LEU A 519 13.01 -19.44 11.79
CA LEU A 519 11.60 -19.66 11.45
C LEU A 519 11.05 -18.57 10.54
N TYR A 520 10.38 -18.99 9.48
CA TYR A 520 9.73 -18.13 8.50
C TYR A 520 8.25 -18.49 8.34
N SER A 521 7.44 -17.51 7.94
CA SER A 521 6.07 -17.77 7.50
C SER A 521 6.09 -18.41 6.11
N SER A 522 5.29 -19.45 5.92
CA SER A 522 5.07 -20.07 4.62
C SER A 522 4.10 -19.29 3.73
N GLU A 523 3.40 -18.30 4.30
CA GLU A 523 2.68 -17.25 3.54
C GLU A 523 3.65 -16.26 2.88
N HIS A 524 4.87 -16.16 3.42
CA HIS A 524 5.95 -15.28 2.97
C HIS A 524 7.26 -16.04 2.66
N PRO A 525 7.24 -17.03 1.75
CA PRO A 525 8.39 -17.90 1.48
C PRO A 525 9.58 -17.14 0.86
N GLU A 526 9.37 -15.95 0.31
CA GLU A 526 10.40 -15.03 -0.17
C GLU A 526 11.40 -14.61 0.92
N ARG A 527 11.01 -14.62 2.21
CA ARG A 527 11.92 -14.28 3.31
C ARG A 527 12.90 -15.40 3.63
N LEU A 528 12.44 -16.65 3.55
CA LEU A 528 13.34 -17.80 3.63
C LEU A 528 14.30 -17.78 2.43
N LEU A 529 13.81 -17.42 1.25
CA LEU A 529 14.61 -17.26 0.03
C LEU A 529 15.69 -16.18 0.22
N GLN A 530 15.37 -15.03 0.80
CA GLN A 530 16.38 -14.00 1.15
C GLN A 530 17.44 -14.54 2.12
N ALA A 531 17.03 -15.28 3.15
CA ALA A 531 17.99 -15.89 4.08
C ALA A 531 18.92 -16.89 3.38
N LEU A 532 18.37 -17.73 2.49
CA LEU A 532 19.15 -18.65 1.69
C LEU A 532 20.10 -17.92 0.73
N GLN A 533 19.67 -16.80 0.12
CA GLN A 533 20.54 -15.95 -0.69
C GLN A 533 21.71 -15.37 0.09
N SER A 534 21.49 -14.88 1.32
CA SER A 534 22.56 -14.41 2.19
C SER A 534 23.59 -15.51 2.48
N LEU A 535 23.13 -16.72 2.80
CA LEU A 535 24.05 -17.86 3.00
C LEU A 535 24.86 -18.19 1.74
N ILE A 536 24.24 -18.16 0.56
CA ILE A 536 24.93 -18.41 -0.72
C ILE A 536 26.01 -17.34 -1.00
N LYS A 537 25.80 -16.09 -0.57
CA LYS A 537 26.80 -15.01 -0.66
C LYS A 537 27.95 -15.16 0.35
N GLY A 538 27.89 -16.14 1.25
CA GLY A 538 28.87 -16.33 2.33
C GLY A 538 28.60 -15.46 3.56
N GLU A 539 27.42 -14.86 3.67
CA GLU A 539 27.00 -14.09 4.85
C GLU A 539 26.51 -15.03 5.95
N THR A 540 26.63 -14.62 7.22
CA THR A 540 26.05 -15.38 8.33
C THR A 540 24.66 -14.86 8.66
N LEU A 541 23.68 -15.75 8.68
CA LEU A 541 22.43 -15.48 9.40
C LEU A 541 22.82 -15.37 10.88
N GLY A 542 22.47 -14.27 11.55
CA GLY A 542 22.81 -14.07 12.97
C GLY A 542 22.20 -15.14 13.89
N GLU A 543 22.12 -14.90 15.19
CA GLU A 543 21.35 -15.82 16.04
C GLU A 543 19.87 -15.85 15.57
N PRO A 544 19.19 -17.02 15.62
CA PRO A 544 17.75 -17.09 15.44
C PRO A 544 17.06 -16.05 16.33
N GLU A 545 16.06 -15.38 15.75
CA GLU A 545 15.36 -14.32 16.47
C GLU A 545 14.76 -14.86 17.77
N LYS A 546 14.96 -14.15 18.87
CA LYS A 546 14.49 -14.61 20.18
C LYS A 546 12.96 -14.61 20.20
N PRO A 547 12.33 -15.72 20.58
CA PRO A 547 10.87 -15.78 20.68
C PRO A 547 10.37 -14.80 21.74
N ILE A 548 9.10 -14.42 21.62
CA ILE A 548 8.41 -13.64 22.64
C ILE A 548 8.41 -14.44 23.94
N LYS A 549 8.94 -13.82 25.00
CA LYS A 549 9.11 -14.47 26.29
C LYS A 549 7.78 -14.59 27.02
N VAL A 550 7.31 -15.82 27.20
CA VAL A 550 6.10 -16.13 27.98
C VAL A 550 6.51 -16.98 29.18
N ILE A 551 6.31 -16.46 30.40
CA ILE A 551 6.54 -17.27 31.59
C ILE A 551 5.40 -18.28 31.73
N GLY A 552 5.73 -19.53 32.05
CA GLY A 552 4.75 -20.62 32.08
C GLY A 552 3.65 -20.43 33.13
N ILE A 553 2.64 -21.30 33.11
CA ILE A 553 1.46 -21.24 34.00
C ILE A 553 1.86 -21.06 35.48
N ASP A 554 2.75 -21.92 35.99
CA ASP A 554 3.14 -21.87 37.41
C ASP A 554 3.81 -20.55 37.81
N GLN A 555 4.72 -20.05 36.96
CA GLN A 555 5.42 -18.79 37.22
C GLN A 555 4.48 -17.59 37.14
N THR A 556 3.53 -17.62 36.20
CA THR A 556 2.48 -16.61 36.08
C THR A 556 1.63 -16.57 37.35
N LEU A 557 1.16 -17.72 37.82
CA LEU A 557 0.36 -17.82 39.03
C LEU A 557 1.13 -17.39 40.29
N ASP A 558 2.39 -17.80 40.43
CA ASP A 558 3.25 -17.39 41.55
C ASP A 558 3.42 -15.86 41.58
N TYR A 559 3.58 -15.23 40.42
CA TYR A 559 3.68 -13.77 40.31
C TYR A 559 2.37 -13.07 40.71
N VAL A 560 1.23 -13.56 40.21
CA VAL A 560 -0.10 -13.01 40.53
C VAL A 560 -0.42 -13.14 42.01
N ILE A 561 -0.14 -14.29 42.63
CA ILE A 561 -0.35 -14.53 44.06
C ILE A 561 0.50 -13.57 44.89
N LYS A 562 1.80 -13.47 44.56
CA LYS A 562 2.76 -12.64 45.30
C LYS A 562 2.38 -11.15 45.26
N ASN A 563 2.07 -10.63 44.09
CA ASN A 563 1.88 -9.19 43.87
C ASN A 563 0.41 -8.75 43.92
N LYS A 564 -0.52 -9.70 44.01
CA LYS A 564 -1.97 -9.46 43.87
C LYS A 564 -2.30 -8.71 42.58
N SER A 565 -1.63 -9.08 41.50
CA SER A 565 -1.81 -8.45 40.19
C SER A 565 -3.19 -8.76 39.61
N SER A 566 -3.70 -7.82 38.81
CA SER A 566 -4.72 -8.09 37.80
C SER A 566 -4.10 -8.84 36.62
N LEU A 567 -4.94 -9.50 35.83
CA LEU A 567 -4.52 -10.33 34.72
C LEU A 567 -5.44 -10.14 33.51
N VAL A 568 -4.82 -9.95 32.34
CA VAL A 568 -5.48 -9.84 31.04
C VAL A 568 -4.84 -10.81 30.06
N ARG A 569 -5.64 -11.61 29.34
CA ARG A 569 -5.13 -12.68 28.47
C ARG A 569 -5.46 -12.44 27.02
N PHE A 570 -4.55 -12.77 26.13
CA PHE A 570 -4.78 -12.73 24.69
C PHE A 570 -4.63 -14.16 24.15
N GLY A 571 -5.72 -14.70 23.61
CA GLY A 571 -5.73 -15.95 22.86
C GLY A 571 -5.72 -15.71 21.36
N ASP A 572 -5.95 -16.77 20.61
CA ASP A 572 -6.15 -16.76 19.16
C ASP A 572 -7.35 -15.88 18.75
N GLY A 573 -8.45 -15.95 19.49
CA GLY A 573 -9.65 -15.14 19.20
C GLY A 573 -9.41 -13.63 19.33
N GLU A 574 -8.66 -13.18 20.34
CA GLU A 574 -8.32 -11.75 20.47
C GLU A 574 -7.39 -11.29 19.34
N VAL A 575 -6.49 -12.15 18.87
CA VAL A 575 -5.61 -11.85 17.72
C VAL A 575 -6.42 -11.69 16.44
N ASN A 576 -7.39 -12.58 16.21
CA ASN A 576 -8.31 -12.48 15.07
C ASN A 576 -9.06 -11.14 15.08
N LEU A 577 -9.57 -10.72 16.23
CA LEU A 577 -10.26 -9.42 16.36
C LEU A 577 -9.33 -8.24 16.11
N MET A 578 -8.11 -8.26 16.66
CA MET A 578 -7.13 -7.21 16.39
C MET A 578 -6.74 -7.15 14.91
N TRP A 579 -6.77 -8.29 14.21
CA TRP A 579 -6.48 -8.40 12.78
C TRP A 579 -7.64 -7.96 11.88
N GLY A 580 -8.87 -7.89 12.39
CA GLY A 580 -10.05 -7.47 11.62
C GLY A 580 -11.14 -8.53 11.44
N TRP A 581 -10.95 -9.74 11.99
CA TRP A 581 -11.88 -10.85 11.83
C TRP A 581 -12.85 -10.98 13.02
N PRO A 582 -14.14 -11.27 12.79
CA PRO A 582 -15.05 -11.64 13.87
C PRO A 582 -14.68 -13.01 14.43
N ILE A 583 -15.11 -13.29 15.67
CA ILE A 583 -15.00 -14.60 16.32
C ILE A 583 -16.38 -15.09 16.75
N PRO A 584 -16.58 -16.40 17.05
CA PRO A 584 -17.92 -16.98 17.22
C PRO A 584 -18.87 -16.23 18.16
N TYR A 585 -18.34 -15.69 19.27
CA TYR A 585 -19.11 -14.97 20.29
C TYR A 585 -18.89 -13.45 20.32
N GLN A 586 -18.12 -12.88 19.40
CA GLN A 586 -17.88 -11.44 19.35
C GLN A 586 -17.63 -10.98 17.92
N ASN A 587 -18.52 -10.11 17.43
CA ASN A 587 -18.35 -9.41 16.17
C ASN A 587 -17.11 -8.51 16.23
N HIS A 588 -16.47 -8.33 15.07
CA HIS A 588 -15.42 -7.34 14.94
C HIS A 588 -15.95 -5.94 15.22
N ASP A 589 -15.21 -5.19 16.02
CA ASP A 589 -15.45 -3.80 16.37
C ASP A 589 -14.10 -3.08 16.38
N VAL A 590 -14.02 -1.94 15.69
CA VAL A 590 -12.76 -1.21 15.49
C VAL A 590 -12.22 -0.64 16.81
N GLU A 591 -13.11 -0.19 17.70
CA GLU A 591 -12.71 0.34 19.00
C GLU A 591 -12.20 -0.78 19.90
N LEU A 592 -12.91 -1.92 19.94
CA LEU A 592 -12.44 -3.11 20.63
C LEU A 592 -11.05 -3.53 20.12
N ALA A 593 -10.88 -3.65 18.81
CA ALA A 593 -9.62 -4.06 18.20
C ALA A 593 -8.46 -3.12 18.60
N ASN A 594 -8.70 -1.80 18.60
CA ASN A 594 -7.70 -0.82 19.00
C ASN A 594 -7.38 -0.88 20.49
N GLN A 595 -8.38 -1.06 21.35
CA GLN A 595 -8.17 -1.25 22.79
C GLN A 595 -7.36 -2.53 23.06
N LEU A 596 -7.67 -3.64 22.38
CA LEU A 596 -6.91 -4.89 22.48
C LEU A 596 -5.44 -4.70 22.04
N LYS A 597 -5.19 -4.02 20.91
CA LYS A 597 -3.83 -3.70 20.42
C LYS A 597 -3.05 -2.87 21.43
N HIS A 598 -3.69 -1.87 22.04
CA HIS A 598 -3.07 -1.06 23.09
C HIS A 598 -2.69 -1.93 24.30
N ILE A 599 -3.63 -2.74 24.80
CA ILE A 599 -3.42 -3.52 26.02
C ILE A 599 -2.36 -4.63 25.82
N VAL A 600 -2.36 -5.32 24.67
CA VAL A 600 -1.38 -6.39 24.41
C VAL A 600 0.05 -5.87 24.30
N GLY A 601 0.22 -4.61 23.87
CA GLY A 601 1.53 -3.96 23.79
C GLY A 601 2.12 -3.49 25.12
N LEU A 602 1.35 -3.57 26.22
CA LEU A 602 1.79 -3.10 27.53
C LEU A 602 2.83 -4.02 28.18
N GLN A 603 3.75 -3.42 28.93
CA GLN A 603 4.69 -4.14 29.78
C GLN A 603 4.00 -4.69 31.03
N SER A 604 4.08 -6.01 31.22
CA SER A 604 3.66 -6.67 32.46
C SER A 604 4.41 -6.12 33.68
N ASN A 605 3.68 -5.86 34.77
CA ASN A 605 4.20 -5.31 36.01
C ASN A 605 3.40 -5.80 37.23
N GLU A 606 3.72 -5.29 38.43
CA GLU A 606 3.09 -5.73 39.68
C GLU A 606 1.57 -5.51 39.74
N LYS A 607 1.04 -4.51 39.01
CA LYS A 607 -0.40 -4.23 38.97
C LYS A 607 -1.14 -5.05 37.93
N LEU A 608 -0.58 -5.18 36.72
CA LEU A 608 -1.23 -5.85 35.60
C LEU A 608 -0.24 -6.79 34.91
N VAL A 609 -0.60 -8.07 34.83
CA VAL A 609 0.08 -9.06 34.01
C VAL A 609 -0.66 -9.20 32.69
N VAL A 610 0.02 -8.88 31.59
CA VAL A 610 -0.46 -9.14 30.24
C VAL A 610 -0.02 -10.54 29.85
N CYS A 611 -0.94 -11.35 29.34
CA CYS A 611 -0.68 -12.74 29.02
C CYS A 611 -0.85 -13.04 27.53
N LEU A 612 0.02 -13.91 27.03
CA LEU A 612 0.03 -14.41 25.65
C LEU A 612 0.01 -15.96 25.64
N PRO A 613 -0.32 -16.60 24.51
CA PRO A 613 -0.26 -18.06 24.41
C PRO A 613 1.14 -18.59 24.70
N ASP A 614 1.25 -19.66 25.49
CA ASP A 614 2.54 -20.30 25.80
C ASP A 614 2.99 -21.23 24.66
N ALA A 615 3.07 -20.68 23.45
CA ALA A 615 3.33 -21.42 22.21
C ALA A 615 4.48 -20.84 21.36
N PHE A 616 5.09 -19.74 21.81
CA PHE A 616 6.21 -19.08 21.12
C PHE A 616 7.53 -19.81 21.35
N GLU A 617 7.77 -20.28 22.57
CA GLU A 617 9.02 -20.94 22.96
C GLU A 617 8.98 -22.45 22.66
N ASP A 618 8.00 -23.19 23.18
CA ASP A 618 7.89 -24.63 22.93
C ASP A 618 6.42 -25.09 22.83
N ARG A 619 5.96 -25.28 21.59
CA ARG A 619 4.60 -25.78 21.27
C ARG A 619 4.55 -27.29 21.04
N PHE A 620 5.65 -28.00 21.24
CA PHE A 620 5.72 -29.47 21.08
C PHE A 620 5.38 -30.22 22.36
N ILE A 621 5.08 -29.50 23.44
CA ILE A 621 4.50 -30.01 24.68
C ILE A 621 3.00 -30.28 24.57
N PHE A 622 2.37 -29.81 23.48
CA PHE A 622 0.95 -29.98 23.22
C PHE A 622 0.66 -31.27 22.47
N THR A 623 -0.61 -31.65 22.53
CA THR A 623 -1.18 -32.82 21.86
C THR A 623 -1.09 -32.73 20.35
N TRP A 624 -1.13 -33.89 19.68
CA TRP A 624 -1.01 -33.98 18.22
C TRP A 624 -2.05 -33.16 17.42
N TRP A 625 -3.18 -32.78 18.02
CA TRP A 625 -4.18 -31.90 17.40
C TRP A 625 -3.97 -30.41 17.73
N ALA A 626 -3.34 -30.08 18.86
CA ALA A 626 -3.12 -28.70 19.28
C ALA A 626 -1.82 -28.11 18.71
N THR A 627 -0.77 -28.92 18.54
CA THR A 627 0.49 -28.45 17.95
C THR A 627 0.30 -27.92 16.52
N PRO A 628 -0.40 -28.60 15.58
CA PRO A 628 -0.64 -28.07 14.24
C PRO A 628 -1.40 -26.75 14.24
N PHE A 629 -2.40 -26.59 15.11
CA PHE A 629 -3.14 -25.34 15.27
C PHE A 629 -2.20 -24.18 15.61
N TRP A 630 -1.35 -24.34 16.63
CA TRP A 630 -0.42 -23.27 17.03
C TRP A 630 0.67 -23.02 15.99
N LYS A 631 1.11 -24.04 15.26
CA LYS A 631 2.03 -23.86 14.13
C LYS A 631 1.41 -22.97 13.05
N GLU A 632 0.18 -23.23 12.65
CA GLU A 632 -0.54 -22.43 11.67
C GLU A 632 -0.83 -21.02 12.19
N HIS A 633 -1.25 -20.90 13.45
CA HIS A 633 -1.45 -19.60 14.08
C HIS A 633 -0.19 -18.72 14.03
N MET A 634 0.97 -19.29 14.32
CA MET A 634 2.24 -18.57 14.22
C MET A 634 2.64 -18.29 12.78
N ASN A 635 2.31 -19.20 11.86
CA ASN A 635 2.53 -19.00 10.43
C ASN A 635 1.88 -17.71 9.93
N VAL A 636 0.65 -17.45 10.36
CA VAL A 636 -0.12 -16.27 9.95
C VAL A 636 0.25 -15.03 10.78
N TYR A 637 0.35 -15.15 12.11
CA TYR A 637 0.33 -13.98 13.00
C TYR A 637 1.67 -13.62 13.64
N MET A 638 2.78 -14.33 13.40
CA MET A 638 4.03 -14.05 14.12
C MET A 638 4.55 -12.62 13.88
N ASP A 639 4.49 -12.09 12.66
CA ASP A 639 4.92 -10.71 12.39
C ASP A 639 4.05 -9.69 13.13
N PHE A 640 2.74 -9.95 13.18
CA PHE A 640 1.80 -9.14 13.93
C PHE A 640 2.13 -9.12 15.43
N TYR A 641 2.45 -10.28 15.99
CA TYR A 641 2.92 -10.36 17.36
C TYR A 641 4.20 -9.56 17.57
N LYS A 642 5.18 -9.65 16.67
CA LYS A 642 6.43 -8.88 16.77
C LYS A 642 6.19 -7.37 16.71
N GLU A 643 5.24 -6.94 15.89
CA GLU A 643 4.87 -5.53 15.78
C GLU A 643 4.25 -5.03 17.09
N LEU A 644 3.28 -5.76 17.65
CA LEU A 644 2.50 -5.28 18.79
C LEU A 644 3.15 -5.57 20.15
N CYS A 645 3.74 -6.75 20.33
CA CYS A 645 4.16 -7.26 21.63
C CYS A 645 5.54 -6.73 22.04
N LYS A 646 5.60 -5.54 22.64
CA LYS A 646 6.86 -4.89 23.05
C LYS A 646 7.32 -5.16 24.48
N GLY A 647 6.48 -5.78 25.31
CA GLY A 647 6.82 -6.18 26.67
C GLY A 647 8.02 -7.15 26.74
N SER A 648 8.88 -6.94 27.73
CA SER A 648 10.05 -7.79 28.00
C SER A 648 9.71 -9.20 28.50
N TRP A 649 8.47 -9.39 28.98
CA TRP A 649 7.92 -10.69 29.37
C TRP A 649 6.38 -10.61 29.46
N TYR A 650 5.73 -11.74 29.22
CA TYR A 650 4.28 -11.93 29.34
C TYR A 650 3.98 -13.12 30.24
N GLY A 651 2.80 -13.10 30.89
CA GLY A 651 2.26 -14.30 31.55
C GLY A 651 1.63 -15.27 30.55
N SER A 652 1.28 -16.46 31.01
CA SER A 652 0.64 -17.48 30.17
C SER A 652 -0.88 -17.27 30.07
N THR A 653 -1.40 -17.14 28.85
CA THR A 653 -2.86 -17.17 28.57
C THR A 653 -3.49 -18.50 28.99
N PHE A 654 -2.68 -19.57 29.06
CA PHE A 654 -3.11 -20.92 29.41
C PHE A 654 -3.26 -21.14 30.92
N ILE A 655 -3.15 -20.10 31.76
CA ILE A 655 -3.65 -20.21 33.14
C ILE A 655 -5.14 -20.58 33.19
N SER A 656 -5.91 -20.24 32.15
CA SER A 656 -7.31 -20.66 31.98
C SER A 656 -7.47 -21.98 31.24
N ARG A 657 -6.36 -22.55 30.74
CA ARG A 657 -6.30 -23.73 29.89
C ARG A 657 -5.19 -24.74 30.28
N PRO A 658 -5.10 -25.16 31.56
CA PRO A 658 -3.96 -25.93 32.06
C PRO A 658 -4.02 -27.43 31.77
N TYR A 659 -5.02 -27.96 31.04
CA TYR A 659 -5.27 -29.41 30.98
C TYR A 659 -5.34 -30.01 29.57
N ILE A 660 -6.38 -29.69 28.78
CA ILE A 660 -6.82 -30.61 27.72
C ILE A 660 -5.81 -30.74 26.58
N ASP A 661 -5.15 -29.64 26.22
CA ASP A 661 -4.23 -29.56 25.08
C ASP A 661 -2.81 -30.03 25.40
N TYR A 662 -2.45 -30.25 26.67
CA TYR A 662 -1.12 -30.75 27.07
C TYR A 662 -1.02 -32.27 26.92
N GLU A 663 0.11 -32.78 26.41
CA GLU A 663 0.39 -34.23 26.41
C GLU A 663 0.59 -34.72 27.86
N ASP A 664 1.45 -34.05 28.62
CA ASP A 664 1.63 -34.31 30.05
C ASP A 664 0.61 -33.53 30.89
N LYS A 665 -0.42 -34.24 31.36
CA LYS A 665 -1.50 -33.71 32.20
C LYS A 665 -1.19 -33.72 33.69
N SER A 666 -0.01 -34.18 34.12
CA SER A 666 0.32 -34.40 35.54
C SER A 666 0.33 -33.12 36.39
N LYS A 667 0.66 -31.97 35.79
CA LYS A 667 0.75 -30.68 36.49
C LYS A 667 -0.60 -30.01 36.71
N ALA A 668 -1.62 -30.34 35.91
CA ALA A 668 -2.88 -29.61 35.87
C ALA A 668 -3.55 -29.51 37.25
N LYS A 669 -3.62 -30.62 38.01
CA LYS A 669 -4.22 -30.63 39.35
C LYS A 669 -3.55 -29.63 40.29
N GLY A 670 -2.22 -29.57 40.30
CA GLY A 670 -1.47 -28.61 41.11
C GLY A 670 -1.71 -27.16 40.68
N GLN A 671 -1.83 -26.92 39.38
CA GLN A 671 -2.10 -25.60 38.81
C GLN A 671 -3.52 -25.11 39.14
N PHE A 672 -4.53 -25.99 39.13
CA PHE A 672 -5.88 -25.65 39.60
C PHE A 672 -5.91 -25.35 41.10
N GLU A 673 -5.20 -26.10 41.94
CA GLU A 673 -5.10 -25.78 43.37
C GLU A 673 -4.41 -24.42 43.60
N LYS A 674 -3.36 -24.12 42.81
CA LYS A 674 -2.69 -22.82 42.86
C LYS A 674 -3.62 -21.68 42.43
N LEU A 675 -4.41 -21.86 41.36
CA LEU A 675 -5.46 -20.92 40.95
C LEU A 675 -6.48 -20.70 42.07
N LYS A 676 -6.98 -21.80 42.67
CA LYS A 676 -7.92 -21.76 43.80
C LYS A 676 -7.43 -20.92 44.97
N SER A 677 -6.13 -20.94 45.25
CA SER A 677 -5.53 -20.15 46.34
C SER A 677 -5.69 -18.63 46.15
N ILE A 678 -5.90 -18.15 44.93
CA ILE A 678 -6.04 -16.71 44.64
C ILE A 678 -7.37 -16.16 45.20
N TRP A 679 -8.43 -16.97 45.20
CA TRP A 679 -9.75 -16.63 45.73
C TRP A 679 -10.08 -17.27 47.08
N GLU A 680 -9.16 -18.05 47.65
CA GLU A 680 -9.34 -18.68 48.96
C GLU A 680 -9.62 -17.64 50.04
N ASN A 681 -10.71 -17.83 50.79
CA ASN A 681 -11.18 -16.94 51.85
C ASN A 681 -11.47 -15.49 51.40
N ARG A 682 -11.69 -15.25 50.10
CA ARG A 682 -12.03 -13.93 49.56
C ARG A 682 -13.50 -13.85 49.14
N ASP A 683 -14.06 -12.64 49.27
CA ASP A 683 -15.31 -12.29 48.63
C ASP A 683 -15.03 -12.08 47.12
N ILE A 684 -15.73 -12.80 46.24
CA ILE A 684 -15.53 -12.72 44.78
C ILE A 684 -16.77 -12.16 44.07
N LEU A 685 -16.52 -11.48 42.95
CA LEU A 685 -17.51 -11.02 41.99
C LEU A 685 -17.18 -11.66 40.63
N ILE A 686 -18.02 -12.58 40.17
CA ILE A 686 -17.91 -13.21 38.86
C ILE A 686 -18.71 -12.39 37.85
N VAL A 687 -18.08 -12.07 36.72
CA VAL A 687 -18.69 -11.39 35.57
C VAL A 687 -18.59 -12.34 34.38
N GLU A 688 -19.71 -12.89 33.95
CA GLU A 688 -19.74 -13.98 32.97
C GLU A 688 -20.97 -13.93 32.07
N GLY A 689 -20.90 -14.64 30.94
CA GLY A 689 -22.04 -14.80 30.04
C GLY A 689 -23.15 -15.68 30.66
N ILE A 690 -24.38 -15.52 30.18
CA ILE A 690 -25.55 -16.28 30.66
C ILE A 690 -25.39 -17.81 30.55
N THR A 691 -24.62 -18.28 29.57
CA THR A 691 -24.33 -19.71 29.34
C THR A 691 -23.09 -20.20 30.08
N SER A 692 -22.21 -19.31 30.56
CA SER A 692 -20.92 -19.68 31.18
C SER A 692 -21.10 -20.53 32.44
N ARG A 693 -21.93 -20.06 33.39
CA ARG A 693 -22.28 -20.77 34.64
C ARG A 693 -21.06 -21.37 35.35
N SER A 694 -19.99 -20.60 35.46
CA SER A 694 -18.70 -21.09 35.94
C SER A 694 -18.80 -21.53 37.40
N GLY A 695 -18.32 -22.73 37.69
CA GLY A 695 -18.37 -23.38 39.00
C GLY A 695 -19.72 -24.00 39.35
N VAL A 696 -20.76 -23.90 38.51
CA VAL A 696 -22.05 -24.55 38.77
C VAL A 696 -21.90 -26.05 38.58
N GLY A 697 -22.30 -26.86 39.55
CA GLY A 697 -22.16 -28.32 39.48
C GLY A 697 -20.75 -28.87 39.75
N ASN A 698 -19.77 -28.01 40.06
CA ASN A 698 -18.42 -28.42 40.45
C ASN A 698 -17.91 -27.60 41.64
N ASP A 699 -16.69 -27.91 42.09
CA ASP A 699 -16.07 -27.34 43.28
C ASP A 699 -15.02 -26.27 42.95
N LEU A 700 -15.01 -25.63 41.78
CA LEU A 700 -13.95 -24.68 41.38
C LEU A 700 -13.82 -23.47 42.34
N PHE A 701 -14.95 -22.99 42.89
CA PHE A 701 -14.99 -21.82 43.77
C PHE A 701 -15.36 -22.15 45.23
N ASP A 702 -15.23 -23.42 45.64
CA ASP A 702 -15.59 -23.90 46.99
C ASP A 702 -14.81 -23.23 48.13
N LYS A 703 -13.57 -22.80 47.88
CA LYS A 703 -12.71 -22.09 48.82
C LYS A 703 -13.01 -20.58 48.93
N ALA A 704 -13.89 -20.02 48.11
CA ALA A 704 -14.26 -18.60 48.19
C ALA A 704 -15.13 -18.33 49.43
N LYS A 705 -14.96 -17.16 50.06
CA LYS A 705 -15.75 -16.76 51.24
C LYS A 705 -17.19 -16.41 50.88
N SER A 706 -17.38 -15.70 49.77
CA SER A 706 -18.70 -15.47 49.18
C SER A 706 -18.59 -15.25 47.68
N VAL A 707 -19.63 -15.64 46.94
CA VAL A 707 -19.69 -15.45 45.49
C VAL A 707 -20.87 -14.55 45.16
N LYS A 708 -20.63 -13.52 44.35
CA LYS A 708 -21.68 -12.73 43.68
C LYS A 708 -21.46 -12.76 42.17
N ARG A 709 -22.52 -12.62 41.38
CA ARG A 709 -22.49 -12.74 39.92
C ARG A 709 -23.19 -11.58 39.22
N ILE A 710 -22.55 -11.02 38.20
CA ILE A 710 -23.18 -10.18 37.19
C ILE A 710 -23.27 -11.02 35.92
N ILE A 711 -24.49 -11.21 35.42
CA ILE A 711 -24.73 -12.03 34.23
C ILE A 711 -24.88 -11.12 33.01
N CYS A 712 -24.02 -11.33 32.03
CA CYS A 712 -23.90 -10.58 30.80
C CYS A 712 -24.39 -11.40 29.58
N PRO A 713 -24.47 -10.82 28.38
CA PRO A 713 -24.76 -11.58 27.17
C PRO A 713 -23.66 -12.63 26.92
N SER A 714 -24.02 -13.80 26.40
CA SER A 714 -23.01 -14.80 26.00
C SER A 714 -22.29 -14.43 24.70
N HIS A 715 -22.87 -13.52 23.91
CA HIS A 715 -22.32 -13.05 22.63
C HIS A 715 -22.37 -11.51 22.57
N ASN A 716 -21.39 -10.89 21.91
CA ASN A 716 -21.33 -9.44 21.66
C ASN A 716 -21.41 -8.57 22.93
N ALA A 717 -20.91 -9.07 24.06
CA ALA A 717 -20.95 -8.34 25.32
C ALA A 717 -20.20 -6.99 25.28
N TYR A 718 -19.27 -6.81 24.33
CA TYR A 718 -18.58 -5.53 24.16
C TYR A 718 -19.52 -4.38 23.79
N SER A 719 -20.62 -4.67 23.07
CA SER A 719 -21.61 -3.65 22.66
C SER A 719 -22.24 -2.89 23.82
N ILE A 720 -22.12 -3.41 25.05
CA ILE A 720 -22.63 -2.82 26.28
C ILE A 720 -21.55 -2.79 27.39
N VAL A 721 -20.27 -2.73 27.01
CA VAL A 721 -19.13 -2.79 27.95
C VAL A 721 -19.20 -1.73 29.04
N ASP A 722 -19.65 -0.51 28.71
CA ASP A 722 -19.78 0.58 29.67
C ASP A 722 -20.82 0.28 30.76
N LYS A 723 -22.01 -0.21 30.38
CA LYS A 723 -23.05 -0.62 31.32
C LYS A 723 -22.54 -1.74 32.24
N ILE A 724 -21.80 -2.70 31.67
CA ILE A 724 -21.19 -3.79 32.42
C ILE A 724 -20.18 -3.24 33.43
N GLN A 725 -19.30 -2.33 33.01
CA GLN A 725 -18.31 -1.70 33.88
C GLN A 725 -18.95 -0.93 35.03
N GLU A 726 -19.97 -0.11 34.74
CA GLU A 726 -20.74 0.64 35.74
C GLU A 726 -21.37 -0.28 36.79
N GLU A 727 -21.96 -1.39 36.37
CA GLU A 727 -22.58 -2.34 37.29
C GLU A 727 -21.53 -3.09 38.13
N ILE A 728 -20.38 -3.44 37.54
CA ILE A 728 -19.26 -4.01 38.29
C ILE A 728 -18.84 -3.07 39.42
N ILE A 729 -18.69 -1.77 39.14
CA ILE A 729 -18.26 -0.78 40.14
C ILE A 729 -19.21 -0.74 41.35
N LYS A 730 -20.53 -0.88 41.14
CA LYS A 730 -21.52 -0.92 42.24
C LYS A 730 -21.31 -2.09 43.20
N HIS A 731 -20.77 -3.20 42.71
CA HIS A 731 -20.64 -4.46 43.45
C HIS A 731 -19.18 -4.86 43.77
N ALA A 732 -18.18 -4.14 43.24
CA ALA A 732 -16.76 -4.50 43.32
C ALA A 732 -16.10 -4.26 44.70
N ASN A 733 -16.69 -3.44 45.57
CA ASN A 733 -16.06 -3.03 46.82
C ASN A 733 -15.64 -4.23 47.69
N GLY A 734 -14.33 -4.32 47.99
CA GLY A 734 -13.74 -5.39 48.79
C GLY A 734 -13.68 -6.77 48.13
N ARG A 735 -14.02 -6.89 46.83
CA ARG A 735 -14.08 -8.17 46.11
C ARG A 735 -12.92 -8.35 45.14
N LEU A 736 -12.54 -9.61 44.93
CA LEU A 736 -11.79 -10.02 43.74
C LEU A 736 -12.75 -10.16 42.57
N ILE A 737 -12.43 -9.56 41.42
CA ILE A 737 -13.26 -9.66 40.23
C ILE A 737 -12.71 -10.76 39.32
N LEU A 738 -13.56 -11.70 38.92
CA LEU A 738 -13.24 -12.76 37.96
C LEU A 738 -14.07 -12.54 36.69
N CYS A 739 -13.41 -12.40 35.55
CA CYS A 739 -14.07 -12.16 34.27
C CYS A 739 -13.96 -13.37 33.34
N MET A 740 -15.11 -13.82 32.83
CA MET A 740 -15.25 -14.93 31.87
C MET A 740 -16.17 -14.48 30.73
N LEU A 741 -15.71 -13.48 29.98
CA LEU A 741 -16.54 -12.72 29.02
C LEU A 741 -15.79 -12.40 27.72
N GLY A 742 -15.05 -13.38 27.19
CA GLY A 742 -14.34 -13.24 25.91
C GLY A 742 -13.46 -11.98 25.83
N PRO A 743 -13.39 -11.30 24.68
CA PRO A 743 -12.66 -10.05 24.47
C PRO A 743 -13.08 -8.91 25.40
N THR A 744 -14.37 -8.82 25.75
CA THR A 744 -14.89 -7.80 26.68
C THR A 744 -14.21 -7.89 28.05
N ALA A 745 -13.88 -9.11 28.50
CA ALA A 745 -13.15 -9.31 29.75
C ALA A 745 -11.79 -8.59 29.75
N LYS A 746 -11.13 -8.40 28.60
CA LYS A 746 -9.78 -7.85 28.53
C LYS A 746 -9.81 -6.35 28.78
N VAL A 747 -10.77 -5.70 28.11
CA VAL A 747 -11.06 -4.27 28.30
C VAL A 747 -11.48 -3.99 29.73
N LEU A 748 -12.41 -4.80 30.27
CA LEU A 748 -12.85 -4.66 31.67
C LEU A 748 -11.69 -4.87 32.66
N SER A 749 -10.87 -5.92 32.47
CA SER A 749 -9.70 -6.18 33.32
C SER A 749 -8.72 -5.01 33.31
N TYR A 750 -8.43 -4.44 32.14
CA TYR A 750 -7.55 -3.29 32.02
C TYR A 750 -8.15 -2.05 32.71
N ASN A 751 -9.38 -1.65 32.34
CA ASN A 751 -10.02 -0.43 32.84
C ASN A 751 -10.18 -0.47 34.36
N LEU A 752 -10.72 -1.56 34.90
CA LEU A 752 -10.93 -1.70 36.35
C LEU A 752 -9.60 -1.79 37.11
N CYS A 753 -8.55 -2.36 36.51
CA CYS A 753 -7.21 -2.32 37.08
C CYS A 753 -6.68 -0.88 37.19
N GLN A 754 -6.93 -0.02 36.20
CA GLN A 754 -6.57 1.40 36.28
C GLN A 754 -7.32 2.12 37.41
N MET A 755 -8.53 1.65 37.73
CA MET A 755 -9.34 2.15 38.86
C MET A 755 -8.93 1.56 40.23
N GLY A 756 -7.91 0.70 40.27
CA GLY A 756 -7.38 0.11 41.50
C GLY A 756 -8.03 -1.21 41.94
N TYR A 757 -8.90 -1.79 41.13
CA TYR A 757 -9.47 -3.12 41.40
C TYR A 757 -8.52 -4.23 40.94
N GLN A 758 -8.52 -5.35 41.66
CA GLN A 758 -7.88 -6.58 41.18
C GLN A 758 -8.87 -7.38 40.34
N VAL A 759 -8.54 -7.60 39.07
CA VAL A 759 -9.38 -8.33 38.11
C VAL A 759 -8.60 -9.45 37.46
N LEU A 760 -9.16 -10.66 37.43
CA LEU A 760 -8.57 -11.80 36.75
C LEU A 760 -9.47 -12.21 35.57
N ASP A 761 -8.97 -12.02 34.36
CA ASP A 761 -9.53 -12.69 33.20
C ASP A 761 -9.22 -14.19 33.28
N VAL A 762 -10.21 -15.02 33.56
CA VAL A 762 -10.06 -16.48 33.70
C VAL A 762 -10.84 -17.29 32.66
N GLY A 763 -11.57 -16.62 31.74
CA GLY A 763 -12.14 -17.21 30.53
C GLY A 763 -12.75 -18.61 30.70
N HIS A 764 -12.27 -19.57 29.90
CA HIS A 764 -12.77 -20.95 29.83
C HIS A 764 -12.28 -21.88 30.95
N ILE A 765 -11.84 -21.34 32.09
CA ILE A 765 -11.31 -22.15 33.21
C ILE A 765 -12.28 -23.24 33.69
N ASP A 766 -13.60 -23.00 33.63
CA ASP A 766 -14.60 -23.98 34.05
C ASP A 766 -14.58 -25.24 33.17
N SER A 767 -14.52 -25.09 31.85
CA SER A 767 -14.49 -26.24 30.93
C SER A 767 -13.24 -27.08 31.13
N GLU A 768 -12.10 -26.43 31.34
CA GLU A 768 -10.83 -27.12 31.60
C GLU A 768 -10.83 -27.82 32.96
N TYR A 769 -11.49 -27.25 33.97
CA TYR A 769 -11.64 -27.88 35.28
C TYR A 769 -12.54 -29.11 35.23
N GLU A 770 -13.67 -29.03 34.53
CA GLU A 770 -14.56 -30.18 34.29
C GLU A 770 -13.83 -31.30 33.55
N TRP A 771 -13.14 -30.98 32.46
CA TRP A 771 -12.34 -31.96 31.71
C TRP A 771 -11.26 -32.61 32.58
N MET A 772 -10.58 -31.83 33.44
CA MET A 772 -9.62 -32.39 34.40
C MET A 772 -10.30 -33.34 35.38
N LYS A 773 -11.42 -32.97 35.99
CA LYS A 773 -12.15 -33.82 36.95
C LYS A 773 -12.63 -35.13 36.34
N MET A 774 -13.02 -35.10 35.06
CA MET A 774 -13.45 -36.28 34.31
C MET A 774 -12.28 -37.16 33.84
N GLY A 775 -11.03 -36.68 33.91
CA GLY A 775 -9.90 -37.36 33.28
C GLY A 775 -10.01 -37.38 31.75
N ALA A 776 -10.59 -36.34 31.16
CA ALA A 776 -10.91 -36.29 29.75
C ALA A 776 -9.64 -36.31 28.86
N LYS A 777 -9.70 -37.09 27.78
CA LYS A 777 -8.63 -37.15 26.77
C LYS A 777 -8.91 -36.27 25.56
N THR A 778 -10.15 -35.83 25.40
CA THR A 778 -10.66 -35.01 24.29
C THR A 778 -11.63 -33.97 24.84
N LYS A 779 -11.96 -32.96 24.04
CA LYS A 779 -12.90 -31.89 24.40
C LYS A 779 -14.35 -32.42 24.38
N VAL A 780 -14.84 -32.85 25.54
CA VAL A 780 -16.21 -33.40 25.69
C VAL A 780 -17.20 -32.26 25.88
N LYS A 781 -18.26 -32.21 25.05
CA LYS A 781 -19.37 -31.24 25.17
C LYS A 781 -20.21 -31.49 26.43
N PHE A 782 -20.50 -30.45 27.19
CA PHE A 782 -21.44 -30.48 28.32
C PHE A 782 -22.86 -30.15 27.86
N SER A 783 -23.86 -30.76 28.49
CA SER A 783 -25.27 -30.52 28.16
C SER A 783 -25.90 -29.32 28.88
N HIS A 784 -25.30 -28.84 29.98
CA HIS A 784 -25.99 -27.95 30.92
C HIS A 784 -25.38 -26.56 31.11
N LYS A 785 -24.30 -26.28 30.38
CA LYS A 785 -23.54 -25.03 30.40
C LYS A 785 -22.68 -24.92 29.13
N HIS A 786 -22.11 -23.74 28.90
CA HIS A 786 -21.14 -23.52 27.84
C HIS A 786 -19.96 -24.50 27.93
N THR A 787 -19.46 -24.94 26.77
CA THR A 787 -18.23 -25.74 26.67
C THR A 787 -17.25 -25.00 25.76
N ALA A 788 -16.02 -24.81 26.22
CA ALA A 788 -14.94 -24.24 25.42
C ALA A 788 -14.81 -24.97 24.06
N GLU A 789 -14.61 -24.18 23.00
CA GLU A 789 -14.57 -24.60 21.60
C GLU A 789 -15.90 -25.14 21.00
N HIS A 790 -16.98 -25.22 21.79
CA HIS A 790 -18.37 -25.35 21.31
C HIS A 790 -19.11 -24.01 21.42
N ASN A 791 -18.55 -23.00 20.75
CA ASN A 791 -18.83 -21.59 21.01
C ASN A 791 -20.17 -21.05 20.50
N PHE A 792 -20.99 -21.87 19.83
CA PHE A 792 -22.31 -21.46 19.33
C PHE A 792 -23.44 -21.65 20.34
N ASP A 793 -23.15 -22.18 21.54
CA ASP A 793 -24.11 -22.40 22.63
C ASP A 793 -25.40 -23.15 22.23
N GLN A 794 -25.29 -24.07 21.27
CA GLN A 794 -26.39 -24.89 20.79
C GLN A 794 -26.69 -26.04 21.76
N ASP A 795 -27.98 -26.33 21.98
CA ASP A 795 -28.47 -27.48 22.76
C ASP A 795 -28.05 -27.47 24.24
N ILE A 796 -28.06 -26.31 24.90
CA ILE A 796 -27.79 -26.19 26.34
C ILE A 796 -29.11 -26.29 27.13
N GLU A 797 -29.23 -27.32 27.97
CA GLU A 797 -30.32 -27.51 28.92
C GLU A 797 -29.90 -27.09 30.32
N PHE A 798 -30.30 -25.89 30.74
CA PHE A 798 -29.94 -25.35 32.04
C PHE A 798 -30.52 -26.16 33.20
N ILE A 799 -29.64 -26.60 34.11
CA ILE A 799 -30.03 -27.16 35.40
C ILE A 799 -30.46 -26.02 36.34
N GLU A 800 -31.57 -26.18 37.07
CA GLU A 800 -31.93 -25.27 38.15
C GLU A 800 -30.96 -25.42 39.33
N ASP A 801 -30.34 -24.32 39.74
CA ASP A 801 -29.40 -24.28 40.87
C ASP A 801 -29.72 -23.04 41.72
N GLU A 802 -30.32 -23.26 42.90
CA GLU A 802 -30.69 -22.19 43.84
C GLU A 802 -29.47 -21.43 44.35
N THR A 803 -28.32 -22.10 44.50
CA THR A 803 -27.08 -21.47 44.95
C THR A 803 -26.61 -20.47 43.90
N TYR A 804 -26.56 -20.88 42.62
CA TYR A 804 -26.26 -20.01 41.50
C TYR A 804 -27.23 -18.81 41.43
N ASN A 805 -28.54 -19.06 41.50
CA ASN A 805 -29.55 -18.00 41.43
C ASN A 805 -29.41 -16.97 42.56
N ASN A 806 -29.10 -17.40 43.79
CA ASN A 806 -28.88 -16.53 44.95
C ASN A 806 -27.56 -15.73 44.89
N GLN A 807 -26.62 -16.16 44.06
CA GLN A 807 -25.36 -15.43 43.82
C GLN A 807 -25.55 -14.26 42.85
N ILE A 808 -26.58 -14.26 41.99
CA ILE A 808 -26.79 -13.22 40.98
C ILE A 808 -27.23 -11.91 41.64
N VAL A 809 -26.49 -10.83 41.37
CA VAL A 809 -26.81 -9.47 41.84
C VAL A 809 -27.39 -8.59 40.75
N ALA A 810 -27.04 -8.85 39.49
CA ALA A 810 -27.55 -8.12 38.33
C ALA A 810 -27.54 -8.99 37.07
N ARG A 811 -28.46 -8.69 36.14
CA ARG A 811 -28.48 -9.21 34.78
C ARG A 811 -28.47 -8.03 33.81
N ILE A 812 -27.48 -7.98 32.92
CA ILE A 812 -27.32 -6.94 31.92
C ILE A 812 -27.25 -7.66 30.58
N LEU A 813 -28.39 -7.83 29.91
CA LEU A 813 -28.47 -8.64 28.69
C LEU A 813 -28.63 -7.81 27.41
N GLU A 814 -28.93 -6.50 27.53
CA GLU A 814 -29.17 -5.54 26.43
C GLU A 814 -28.74 -4.10 26.81
#